data_AF-A0A5K1U397-F1
#
_entry.id   AF-A0A5K1U397-F1
#
_cell.length_a   1.000
_cell.length_b   1.000
_cell.length_c   1.000
_cell.angle_alpha   90.00
_cell.angle_beta   90.00
_cell.angle_gamma   90.00
#
_symmetry.space_group_name_H-M   'P 1'
#
loop_
_entity.id
_entity.type
_entity.pdbx_description
1 polymer ?
#
loop_
_entity_poly.entity_id
_entity_poly.type
_entity_poly.pdbx_seq_one_letter_code
_entity_poly.pdbx_strand_id
1 'polypeptide(L)'
;MKKKLVALLILSYPSVAYLKQPPPAVPKPITFVAKIDNIDFNKTAIDSDMKLLLADRFHFKTKTPCNKNTLSGRPESFGLTSEVYAAKIKSLLVEILSERYLFLTIDQCDRGGTPMLTNIEVCTEALCGAEFMKKESYLWLNQDLKATVKRQATSVIPMPLTFDKEKQLWKVAGWFIESSEETEELIPSKLLAFEGYTDDETFKTQKFVSTFKSYYSSGNIQHILTYNKEGKEDGKYDSYYDEKGKLAETLVFKNGLVNGEYIIYHENGAIESKRHFIDSKIADGECPHYYDNGKIKENHSYLNNKLEGKYFEYFPDGKIKDERTYHAGKVVGKYTVYFESGKIRAIYNKNNKDQYHGTNEEYSPEGQLVSKSTYKEGKQLSSQTWYKNGKMRQEEIYDNEGRKNGVSREWFDNGQLNTSTSYKNDILDGDSQKWNEQGEIVSLSPYKDGKLQGEHKYYDSGKLLYTTMYKNDKKDGPDRRWSINTGKLIEEMPYVEGIRSGIKKEFNDRTGRLLTTTPYVNNEIQGTGETYNADGVSIIHCYINNKSIDSLYNPIEIREKASQSDDNAQYELGKYHYTCQDYDRGLKWLEKSADHKNIKALFLLAQMYNEGDGVKEDQTKYFSYLLKAAQLGLSDAQVEIGYLYLVGEGVEKNLPEAYQWHIKAAEQGNVHAHYNLGWIYQNGDGTEKNLDKAKFHFTVAAKSGMREAYEELKKLESNK
;
A
#
# COMPACT_ATOMS: atom_id res chain seq x y z
N MET A 1 54.03 -83.66 20.59
CA MET A 1 55.21 -84.13 19.82
C MET A 1 56.21 -82.99 19.64
N LYS A 2 57.46 -83.29 19.22
CA LYS A 2 58.52 -82.39 18.68
C LYS A 2 57.95 -81.44 17.58
N LYS A 3 58.49 -80.27 17.16
CA LYS A 3 59.66 -79.35 17.40
C LYS A 3 59.18 -77.91 16.99
N LYS A 4 59.87 -76.74 16.97
CA LYS A 4 61.29 -76.24 16.97
C LYS A 4 61.48 -75.28 18.21
N LEU A 5 62.32 -74.22 18.40
CA LEU A 5 63.29 -73.32 17.68
C LEU A 5 62.69 -72.33 16.63
N VAL A 6 63.13 -71.07 16.37
CA VAL A 6 64.34 -70.19 16.52
C VAL A 6 63.85 -68.71 16.67
N ALA A 7 64.56 -67.64 17.12
CA ALA A 7 65.60 -67.32 18.14
C ALA A 7 65.95 -65.78 18.07
N LEU A 8 66.76 -65.24 19.02
CA LEU A 8 67.31 -63.84 19.12
C LEU A 8 66.29 -62.71 19.39
N LEU A 9 66.63 -61.52 19.93
CA LEU A 9 67.93 -60.87 20.28
C LEU A 9 67.79 -60.06 21.62
N ILE A 10 68.89 -59.55 22.18
CA ILE A 10 69.00 -58.93 23.52
C ILE A 10 69.27 -57.42 23.42
N LEU A 11 68.67 -56.57 24.28
CA LEU A 11 69.17 -55.21 24.57
C LEU A 11 68.63 -54.61 25.91
N SER A 12 69.50 -53.85 26.60
CA SER A 12 69.28 -52.80 27.61
C SER A 12 68.22 -52.96 28.73
N TYR A 13 68.72 -53.09 29.97
CA TYR A 13 68.12 -52.80 31.28
C TYR A 13 69.08 -51.79 32.00
N PRO A 14 68.80 -51.17 33.18
CA PRO A 14 67.97 -51.67 34.29
C PRO A 14 66.85 -50.73 34.80
N SER A 15 65.95 -51.31 35.59
CA SER A 15 64.96 -50.61 36.41
C SER A 15 65.22 -50.92 37.89
N VAL A 16 65.15 -49.92 38.76
CA VAL A 16 65.24 -50.11 40.23
C VAL A 16 63.85 -49.96 40.84
N ALA A 17 63.54 -50.79 41.84
CA ALA A 17 62.20 -50.88 42.42
C ALA A 17 61.95 -49.87 43.54
N TYR A 18 60.68 -49.54 43.76
CA TYR A 18 60.15 -49.09 45.05
C TYR A 18 58.85 -49.84 45.37
N LEU A 19 58.50 -49.93 46.66
CA LEU A 19 57.53 -50.90 47.15
C LEU A 19 56.07 -50.55 46.79
N LYS A 20 55.29 -51.58 46.43
CA LYS A 20 53.81 -51.49 46.50
C LYS A 20 53.38 -51.49 47.97
N GLN A 21 52.66 -50.45 48.38
CA GLN A 21 51.78 -50.54 49.54
C GLN A 21 50.65 -51.54 49.26
N PRO A 22 50.05 -52.18 50.29
CA PRO A 22 48.82 -52.94 50.10
C PRO A 22 47.69 -52.01 49.61
N PRO A 23 46.69 -52.52 48.87
CA PRO A 23 45.50 -51.73 48.58
C PRO A 23 44.82 -51.32 49.90
N PRO A 24 44.24 -50.11 49.98
CA PRO A 24 43.50 -49.69 51.17
C PRO A 24 42.33 -50.65 51.42
N ALA A 25 42.04 -50.91 52.70
CA ALA A 25 40.87 -51.70 53.06
C ALA A 25 39.61 -51.02 52.52
N VAL A 26 38.71 -51.79 51.89
CA VAL A 26 37.44 -51.27 51.38
C VAL A 26 36.68 -50.61 52.54
N PRO A 27 36.32 -49.32 52.44
CA PRO A 27 35.59 -48.65 53.51
C PRO A 27 34.25 -49.37 53.71
N LYS A 28 33.90 -49.63 54.97
CA LYS A 28 32.59 -50.20 55.29
C LYS A 28 31.53 -49.14 55.00
N PRO A 29 30.48 -49.45 54.22
CA PRO A 29 29.43 -48.48 53.93
C PRO A 29 28.75 -48.05 55.24
N ILE A 30 28.49 -46.75 55.36
CA ILE A 30 27.89 -46.16 56.56
C ILE A 30 26.39 -46.01 56.32
N THR A 31 25.58 -46.66 57.16
CA THR A 31 24.13 -46.58 57.12
C THR A 31 23.61 -45.58 58.15
N PHE A 32 22.60 -44.78 57.80
CA PHE A 32 21.93 -43.87 58.72
C PHE A 32 20.45 -43.66 58.33
N VAL A 33 19.67 -43.14 59.28
CA VAL A 33 18.26 -42.81 59.07
C VAL A 33 18.10 -41.29 59.00
N ALA A 34 17.46 -40.78 57.95
CA ALA A 34 17.12 -39.36 57.84
C ALA A 34 15.85 -39.11 57.01
N LYS A 35 15.36 -37.87 57.05
CA LYS A 35 14.35 -37.33 56.13
C LYS A 35 15.04 -36.53 55.04
N ILE A 36 14.74 -36.83 53.78
CA ILE A 36 15.09 -36.00 52.65
C ILE A 36 14.07 -34.85 52.58
N ASP A 37 14.56 -33.61 52.49
CA ASP A 37 13.74 -32.39 52.44
C ASP A 37 13.53 -31.91 50.99
N ASN A 38 14.57 -32.05 50.17
CA ASN A 38 14.58 -31.67 48.76
C ASN A 38 15.60 -32.51 47.96
N ILE A 39 15.39 -32.65 46.65
CA ILE A 39 16.33 -33.26 45.71
C ILE A 39 16.52 -32.30 44.53
N ASP A 40 17.76 -31.81 44.38
CA ASP A 40 18.15 -31.08 43.17
C ASP A 40 18.70 -32.06 42.14
N PHE A 41 17.92 -32.38 41.11
CA PHE A 41 18.35 -33.29 40.05
C PHE A 41 19.47 -32.69 39.18
N ASN A 42 20.37 -33.55 38.68
CA ASN A 42 21.44 -33.22 37.72
C ASN A 42 22.30 -32.00 38.12
N LYS A 43 22.79 -31.94 39.36
CA LYS A 43 23.75 -30.92 39.80
C LYS A 43 25.19 -31.40 39.61
N THR A 44 26.12 -30.46 39.51
CA THR A 44 27.55 -30.79 39.41
C THR A 44 28.14 -31.19 40.77
N ALA A 45 28.91 -32.27 40.76
CA ALA A 45 29.67 -32.82 41.88
C ALA A 45 31.11 -33.12 41.44
N ILE A 46 31.98 -33.42 42.41
CA ILE A 46 33.39 -33.74 42.17
C ILE A 46 33.71 -35.10 42.80
N ASP A 47 34.28 -36.00 42.02
CA ASP A 47 34.64 -37.38 42.43
C ASP A 47 35.98 -37.43 43.18
N SER A 48 36.35 -38.60 43.71
CA SER A 48 37.66 -38.85 44.35
C SER A 48 38.85 -38.52 43.43
N ASP A 49 38.71 -38.77 42.13
CA ASP A 49 39.66 -38.41 41.06
C ASP A 49 39.72 -36.89 40.74
N MET A 50 39.01 -36.05 41.51
CA MET A 50 38.76 -34.62 41.25
C MET A 50 38.08 -34.30 39.90
N LYS A 51 37.44 -35.29 39.27
CA LYS A 51 36.68 -35.12 38.02
C LYS A 51 35.29 -34.54 38.28
N LEU A 52 34.86 -33.65 37.39
CA LEU A 52 33.60 -32.92 37.48
C LEU A 52 32.48 -33.72 36.78
N LEU A 53 31.44 -34.08 37.50
CA LEU A 53 30.42 -35.06 37.12
C LEU A 53 29.01 -34.58 37.48
N LEU A 54 27.98 -35.19 36.88
CA LEU A 54 26.58 -34.94 37.24
C LEU A 54 26.12 -35.93 38.33
N ALA A 55 25.39 -35.43 39.32
CA ALA A 55 24.80 -36.20 40.41
C ALA A 55 23.57 -35.45 40.96
N ASP A 56 22.58 -36.20 41.45
CA ASP A 56 21.44 -35.62 42.16
C ASP A 56 21.87 -35.23 43.58
N ARG A 57 21.47 -34.04 44.05
CA ARG A 57 21.84 -33.53 45.37
C ARG A 57 20.66 -33.63 46.33
N PHE A 58 20.83 -34.49 47.32
CA PHE A 58 19.84 -34.79 48.34
C PHE A 58 20.11 -33.91 49.57
N HIS A 59 19.10 -33.16 49.99
CA HIS A 59 19.13 -32.29 51.16
C HIS A 59 18.39 -32.96 52.32
N PHE A 60 18.89 -32.82 53.55
CA PHE A 60 18.34 -33.49 54.74
C PHE A 60 17.99 -32.47 55.83
N LYS A 61 16.87 -32.70 56.54
CA LYS A 61 16.48 -31.88 57.72
C LYS A 61 17.47 -32.04 58.90
N THR A 62 18.25 -33.12 58.93
CA THR A 62 19.24 -33.43 59.98
C THR A 62 20.64 -33.63 59.40
N LYS A 63 21.67 -33.41 60.22
CA LYS A 63 23.06 -33.74 59.84
C LYS A 63 23.20 -35.25 59.64
N THR A 64 23.81 -35.63 58.52
CA THR A 64 24.34 -36.97 58.27
C THR A 64 25.50 -37.30 59.22
N PRO A 65 25.93 -38.57 59.38
CA PRO A 65 27.11 -38.94 60.17
C PRO A 65 28.38 -38.17 59.76
N CYS A 66 28.51 -37.78 58.49
CA CYS A 66 29.60 -36.94 58.00
C CYS A 66 29.43 -35.43 58.31
N ASN A 67 28.52 -35.06 59.21
CA ASN A 67 28.17 -33.69 59.62
C ASN A 67 27.64 -32.75 58.52
N LYS A 68 27.27 -33.27 57.34
CA LYS A 68 26.68 -32.51 56.23
C LYS A 68 25.16 -32.63 56.21
N ASN A 69 24.46 -31.56 55.85
CA ASN A 69 23.00 -31.58 55.55
C ASN A 69 22.72 -31.89 54.07
N THR A 70 23.77 -32.16 53.27
CA THR A 70 23.66 -32.50 51.84
C THR A 70 24.60 -33.63 51.47
N LEU A 71 24.14 -34.51 50.59
CA LEU A 71 24.93 -35.54 49.92
C LEU A 71 24.61 -35.54 48.43
N SER A 72 25.45 -36.17 47.62
CA SER A 72 25.17 -36.41 46.20
C SER A 72 24.97 -37.90 45.95
N GLY A 73 24.12 -38.26 45.00
CA GLY A 73 23.95 -39.64 44.53
C GLY A 73 23.94 -39.67 43.00
N ARG A 74 24.44 -40.76 42.42
CA ARG A 74 24.50 -40.94 40.97
C ARG A 74 24.32 -42.44 40.63
N PRO A 75 24.02 -42.80 39.37
CA PRO A 75 23.79 -44.19 39.01
C PRO A 75 24.95 -45.12 39.41
N GLU A 76 26.18 -44.68 39.18
CA GLU A 76 27.39 -45.46 39.41
C GLU A 76 27.63 -45.73 40.91
N SER A 77 27.31 -44.78 41.79
CA SER A 77 27.49 -44.98 43.24
C SER A 77 26.45 -45.94 43.83
N PHE A 78 25.32 -46.13 43.15
CA PHE A 78 24.32 -47.16 43.50
C PHE A 78 24.57 -48.50 42.78
N GLY A 79 25.57 -48.58 41.88
CA GLY A 79 25.79 -49.75 41.03
C GLY A 79 24.71 -49.98 39.97
N LEU A 80 24.01 -48.92 39.54
CA LEU A 80 22.87 -48.95 38.63
C LEU A 80 23.16 -48.23 37.30
N THR A 81 22.42 -48.58 36.25
CA THR A 81 22.34 -47.76 35.04
C THR A 81 21.50 -46.50 35.30
N SER A 82 21.70 -45.44 34.51
CA SER A 82 21.00 -44.15 34.69
C SER A 82 19.48 -44.28 34.64
N GLU A 83 18.96 -45.17 33.80
CA GLU A 83 17.52 -45.44 33.66
C GLU A 83 16.96 -46.15 34.90
N VAL A 84 17.64 -47.18 35.41
CA VAL A 84 17.22 -47.92 36.61
C VAL A 84 17.39 -47.07 37.87
N TYR A 85 18.44 -46.23 37.92
CA TYR A 85 18.62 -45.22 38.97
C TYR A 85 17.46 -44.20 38.97
N ALA A 86 17.18 -43.57 37.83
CA ALA A 86 16.07 -42.62 37.71
C ALA A 86 14.71 -43.27 38.02
N ALA A 87 14.50 -44.53 37.61
CA ALA A 87 13.31 -45.29 37.97
C ALA A 87 13.22 -45.58 39.48
N LYS A 88 14.34 -45.91 40.15
CA LYS A 88 14.39 -46.11 41.61
C LYS A 88 14.12 -44.82 42.38
N ILE A 89 14.75 -43.69 42.01
CA ILE A 89 14.46 -42.41 42.66
C ILE A 89 13.01 -41.96 42.40
N LYS A 90 12.48 -42.19 41.17
CA LYS A 90 11.08 -41.89 40.84
C LYS A 90 10.08 -42.77 41.59
N SER A 91 10.36 -44.06 41.81
CA SER A 91 9.47 -44.93 42.60
C SER A 91 9.48 -44.59 44.09
N LEU A 92 10.62 -44.15 44.62
CA LEU A 92 10.75 -43.63 45.98
C LEU A 92 10.18 -42.22 46.15
N LEU A 93 9.91 -41.48 45.06
CA LEU A 93 9.53 -40.06 45.11
C LEU A 93 8.31 -39.79 45.99
N VAL A 94 7.28 -40.64 45.94
CA VAL A 94 6.08 -40.50 46.79
C VAL A 94 6.44 -40.59 48.28
N GLU A 95 7.34 -41.48 48.65
CA GLU A 95 7.74 -41.72 50.04
C GLU A 95 8.77 -40.69 50.54
N ILE A 96 9.60 -40.16 49.63
CA ILE A 96 10.45 -39.00 49.87
C ILE A 96 9.59 -37.76 50.15
N LEU A 97 8.63 -37.48 49.27
CA LEU A 97 7.72 -36.33 49.40
C LEU A 97 6.80 -36.45 50.63
N SER A 98 6.48 -37.67 51.09
CA SER A 98 5.61 -37.88 52.27
C SER A 98 6.25 -37.47 53.62
N GLU A 99 7.50 -36.98 53.62
CA GLU A 99 8.36 -36.76 54.79
C GLU A 99 8.50 -38.02 55.68
N ARG A 100 8.56 -39.22 55.09
CA ARG A 100 8.96 -40.43 55.83
C ARG A 100 10.47 -40.44 56.10
N TYR A 101 10.86 -41.20 57.13
CA TYR A 101 12.26 -41.54 57.32
C TYR A 101 12.67 -42.60 56.29
N LEU A 102 13.91 -42.48 55.82
CA LEU A 102 14.51 -43.36 54.84
C LEU A 102 15.80 -43.95 55.42
N PHE A 103 16.05 -45.21 55.11
CA PHE A 103 17.31 -45.88 55.40
C PHE A 103 18.28 -45.57 54.27
N LEU A 104 19.40 -44.94 54.61
CA LEU A 104 20.31 -44.31 53.67
C LEU A 104 21.71 -44.90 53.86
N THR A 105 22.37 -45.22 52.75
CA THR A 105 23.73 -45.78 52.76
C THR A 105 24.67 -44.86 51.99
N ILE A 106 25.87 -44.64 52.52
CA ILE A 106 26.98 -43.93 51.87
C ILE A 106 28.25 -44.76 51.85
N ASP A 107 29.22 -44.38 51.02
CA ASP A 107 30.50 -45.05 50.85
C ASP A 107 31.51 -44.77 51.98
N GLN A 108 31.69 -43.50 52.37
CA GLN A 108 32.68 -43.05 53.36
C GLN A 108 32.35 -41.65 53.91
N CYS A 109 33.14 -41.13 54.86
CA CYS A 109 33.04 -39.72 55.33
C CYS A 109 34.35 -38.90 55.21
N ASP A 110 35.46 -39.51 54.78
CA ASP A 110 36.79 -38.98 55.05
C ASP A 110 37.31 -37.96 54.02
N ARG A 111 38.33 -37.19 54.41
CA ARG A 111 38.84 -35.99 53.71
C ARG A 111 39.48 -36.24 52.33
N GLY A 112 39.47 -37.47 51.82
CA GLY A 112 40.05 -37.85 50.53
C GLY A 112 39.06 -37.92 49.36
N GLY A 113 37.75 -37.83 49.61
CA GLY A 113 36.73 -37.92 48.56
C GLY A 113 35.40 -37.27 48.93
N THR A 114 34.52 -37.10 47.96
CA THR A 114 33.16 -36.59 48.20
C THR A 114 32.25 -37.75 48.58
N PRO A 115 31.60 -37.76 49.77
CA PRO A 115 30.73 -38.85 50.20
C PRO A 115 29.51 -38.96 49.27
N MET A 116 29.30 -40.15 48.71
CA MET A 116 28.21 -40.46 47.79
C MET A 116 27.16 -41.33 48.49
N LEU A 117 25.89 -41.06 48.22
CA LEU A 117 24.82 -42.03 48.47
C LEU A 117 25.03 -43.24 47.57
N THR A 118 24.89 -44.43 48.16
CA THR A 118 25.00 -45.73 47.50
C THR A 118 23.71 -46.55 47.61
N ASN A 119 22.84 -46.23 48.57
CA ASN A 119 21.50 -46.79 48.65
C ASN A 119 20.50 -45.83 49.33
N ILE A 120 19.23 -45.98 48.97
CA ILE A 120 18.07 -45.35 49.60
C ILE A 120 16.97 -46.42 49.63
N GLU A 121 16.42 -46.67 50.82
CA GLU A 121 15.30 -47.56 51.07
C GLU A 121 14.28 -46.89 52.00
N VAL A 122 13.01 -47.27 51.90
CA VAL A 122 11.97 -46.77 52.81
C VAL A 122 12.18 -47.42 54.17
N CYS A 123 12.10 -46.65 55.26
CA CYS A 123 12.20 -47.24 56.59
C CYS A 123 11.11 -48.31 56.80
N THR A 124 11.53 -49.47 57.29
CA THR A 124 10.69 -50.47 57.93
C THR A 124 11.07 -50.57 59.39
N GLU A 125 10.21 -51.16 60.22
CA GLU A 125 10.48 -51.38 61.65
C GLU A 125 11.77 -52.21 61.86
N ALA A 126 12.06 -53.14 60.95
CA ALA A 126 13.27 -53.96 60.96
C ALA A 126 14.54 -53.23 60.44
N LEU A 127 14.41 -52.27 59.52
CA LEU A 127 15.55 -51.50 58.97
C LEU A 127 15.96 -50.33 59.85
N CYS A 128 14.99 -49.59 60.39
CA CYS A 128 15.24 -48.34 61.10
C CYS A 128 14.91 -48.40 62.60
N GLY A 129 14.06 -49.33 63.04
CA GLY A 129 13.44 -49.32 64.37
C GLY A 129 12.08 -48.63 64.39
N ALA A 130 11.22 -49.01 65.33
CA ALA A 130 9.82 -48.58 65.42
C ALA A 130 9.65 -47.06 65.58
N GLU A 131 10.60 -46.38 66.23
CA GLU A 131 10.60 -44.92 66.44
C GLU A 131 10.68 -44.10 65.13
N PHE A 132 11.22 -44.68 64.05
CA PHE A 132 11.28 -44.04 62.73
C PHE A 132 10.11 -44.43 61.80
N MET A 133 9.23 -45.33 62.25
CA MET A 133 7.97 -45.66 61.57
C MET A 133 6.93 -44.56 61.82
N LYS A 134 7.15 -43.40 61.17
CA LYS A 134 6.29 -42.21 61.26
C LYS A 134 4.85 -42.57 60.89
N LYS A 135 3.95 -42.62 61.89
CA LYS A 135 2.55 -43.04 61.71
C LYS A 135 1.72 -42.11 60.81
N GLU A 136 2.12 -40.84 60.72
CA GLU A 136 1.43 -39.81 59.93
C GLU A 136 2.43 -39.08 59.01
N SER A 137 2.09 -39.00 57.74
CA SER A 137 2.91 -38.45 56.66
C SER A 137 2.05 -37.52 55.77
N TYR A 138 2.65 -36.64 54.98
CA TYR A 138 1.90 -35.65 54.18
C TYR A 138 2.31 -35.65 52.72
N LEU A 139 1.38 -35.95 51.82
CA LEU A 139 1.59 -35.82 50.38
C LEU A 139 1.25 -34.38 49.95
N TRP A 140 2.28 -33.64 49.52
CA TRP A 140 2.18 -32.24 49.10
C TRP A 140 1.76 -32.14 47.63
N LEU A 141 0.77 -31.28 47.31
CA LEU A 141 0.21 -31.12 45.97
C LEU A 141 0.25 -29.68 45.47
N ASN A 142 0.47 -29.50 44.16
CA ASN A 142 0.38 -28.20 43.48
C ASN A 142 -1.10 -27.80 43.18
N GLN A 143 -1.28 -26.68 42.47
CA GLN A 143 -2.59 -26.18 42.05
C GLN A 143 -3.36 -27.14 41.13
N ASP A 144 -2.67 -28.01 40.38
CA ASP A 144 -3.29 -29.05 39.53
C ASP A 144 -3.62 -30.33 40.31
N LEU A 145 -3.49 -30.33 41.64
CA LEU A 145 -3.57 -31.52 42.52
C LEU A 145 -2.52 -32.60 42.23
N LYS A 146 -1.39 -32.26 41.59
CA LYS A 146 -0.28 -33.17 41.29
C LYS A 146 0.76 -33.14 42.41
N ALA A 147 1.34 -34.29 42.72
CA ALA A 147 2.40 -34.42 43.74
C ALA A 147 3.61 -33.52 43.43
N THR A 148 4.06 -32.76 44.44
CA THR A 148 5.13 -31.74 44.31
C THR A 148 5.96 -31.64 45.60
N VAL A 149 7.02 -30.82 45.59
CA VAL A 149 7.83 -30.52 46.78
C VAL A 149 7.12 -29.54 47.72
N LYS A 150 7.35 -29.68 49.04
CA LYS A 150 6.70 -28.88 50.12
C LYS A 150 6.58 -27.38 49.82
N ARG A 151 7.62 -26.75 49.25
CA ARG A 151 7.67 -25.30 48.93
C ARG A 151 6.91 -24.86 47.67
N GLN A 152 6.41 -25.80 46.87
CA GLN A 152 5.66 -25.54 45.63
C GLN A 152 4.20 -26.03 45.73
N ALA A 153 3.79 -26.44 46.91
CA ALA A 153 2.47 -26.96 47.16
C ALA A 153 1.48 -25.87 47.57
N THR A 154 0.21 -26.09 47.24
CA THR A 154 -0.93 -25.29 47.72
C THR A 154 -1.89 -26.09 48.59
N SER A 155 -1.76 -27.43 48.60
CA SER A 155 -2.54 -28.31 49.45
C SER A 155 -1.79 -29.57 49.89
N VAL A 156 -2.30 -30.26 50.91
CA VAL A 156 -1.70 -31.46 51.53
C VAL A 156 -2.73 -32.53 51.87
N ILE A 157 -2.43 -33.79 51.52
CA ILE A 157 -3.20 -34.99 51.89
C ILE A 157 -2.47 -35.72 53.05
N PRO A 158 -3.18 -36.19 54.10
CA PRO A 158 -2.60 -37.01 55.16
C PRO A 158 -2.42 -38.47 54.70
N MET A 159 -1.34 -39.11 55.12
CA MET A 159 -1.00 -40.48 54.76
C MET A 159 -0.66 -41.30 56.03
N PRO A 160 -1.25 -42.50 56.21
CA PRO A 160 -2.12 -43.22 55.28
C PRO A 160 -3.53 -42.61 55.13
N LEU A 161 -4.18 -42.87 53.98
CA LEU A 161 -5.57 -42.50 53.75
C LEU A 161 -6.50 -43.22 54.73
N THR A 162 -7.63 -42.58 55.08
CA THR A 162 -8.64 -43.18 55.95
C THR A 162 -9.60 -44.06 55.14
N PHE A 163 -9.70 -45.34 55.46
CA PHE A 163 -10.66 -46.25 54.81
C PHE A 163 -12.08 -46.05 55.35
N ASP A 164 -13.01 -45.71 54.46
CA ASP A 164 -14.44 -45.58 54.73
C ASP A 164 -15.09 -46.97 54.63
N LYS A 165 -15.42 -47.55 55.79
CA LYS A 165 -15.95 -48.92 55.89
C LYS A 165 -17.36 -49.08 55.32
N GLU A 166 -18.15 -48.01 55.24
CA GLU A 166 -19.50 -48.07 54.69
C GLU A 166 -19.46 -48.03 53.16
N LYS A 167 -18.56 -47.22 52.59
CA LYS A 167 -18.39 -47.09 51.14
C LYS A 167 -17.43 -48.12 50.53
N GLN A 168 -16.59 -48.76 51.34
CA GLN A 168 -15.47 -49.62 50.91
C GLN A 168 -14.48 -48.87 50.00
N LEU A 169 -14.20 -47.61 50.33
CA LEU A 169 -13.33 -46.70 49.57
C LEU A 169 -12.36 -45.97 50.50
N TRP A 170 -11.20 -45.56 49.99
CA TRP A 170 -10.31 -44.66 50.71
C TRP A 170 -10.82 -43.23 50.61
N LYS A 171 -11.10 -42.58 51.74
CA LYS A 171 -11.37 -41.13 51.76
C LYS A 171 -10.07 -40.37 51.53
N VAL A 172 -10.09 -39.49 50.54
CA VAL A 172 -9.04 -38.51 50.28
C VAL A 172 -9.55 -37.16 50.76
N ALA A 173 -8.82 -36.53 51.67
CA ALA A 173 -9.07 -35.15 52.09
C ALA A 173 -7.75 -34.37 51.94
N GLY A 174 -7.83 -33.19 51.31
CA GLY A 174 -6.70 -32.29 51.17
C GLY A 174 -7.02 -30.95 51.83
N TRP A 175 -6.10 -30.42 52.63
CA TRP A 175 -6.22 -29.10 53.26
C TRP A 175 -5.34 -28.08 52.56
N PHE A 176 -5.72 -26.80 52.61
CA PHE A 176 -4.84 -25.70 52.23
C PHE A 176 -3.61 -25.67 53.15
N ILE A 177 -2.53 -25.05 52.69
CA ILE A 177 -1.30 -24.88 53.48
C ILE A 177 -1.29 -23.47 54.09
N GLU A 178 -0.93 -23.37 55.36
CA GLU A 178 -0.63 -22.12 56.05
C GLU A 178 0.85 -22.09 56.48
N SER A 179 1.43 -20.90 56.65
CA SER A 179 2.80 -20.72 57.13
C SER A 179 2.78 -20.38 58.62
N SER A 180 3.61 -21.07 59.40
CA SER A 180 3.96 -20.64 60.76
C SER A 180 4.65 -19.27 60.73
N GLU A 181 4.13 -18.30 61.49
CA GLU A 181 4.74 -16.96 61.63
C GLU A 181 6.06 -16.99 62.41
N GLU A 182 6.26 -17.97 63.30
CA GLU A 182 7.46 -18.08 64.15
C GLU A 182 8.61 -18.87 63.50
N THR A 183 8.33 -19.72 62.51
CA THR A 183 9.31 -20.70 61.99
C THR A 183 9.42 -20.78 60.46
N GLU A 184 8.58 -20.05 59.72
CA GLU A 184 8.38 -20.21 58.26
C GLU A 184 8.02 -21.65 57.82
N GLU A 185 7.67 -22.55 58.75
CA GLU A 185 7.29 -23.92 58.37
C GLU A 185 5.86 -23.95 57.83
N LEU A 186 5.74 -24.42 56.59
CA LEU A 186 4.48 -24.76 55.94
C LEU A 186 3.83 -25.97 56.64
N ILE A 187 2.59 -25.79 57.09
CA ILE A 187 1.77 -26.79 57.80
C ILE A 187 0.37 -26.93 57.18
N PRO A 188 -0.34 -28.04 57.39
CA PRO A 188 -1.74 -28.17 56.99
C PRO A 188 -2.60 -27.18 57.79
N SER A 189 -3.35 -26.33 57.09
CA SER A 189 -4.35 -25.46 57.70
C SER A 189 -5.59 -26.25 58.14
N LYS A 190 -6.47 -25.58 58.88
CA LYS A 190 -7.81 -26.13 59.22
C LYS A 190 -8.81 -26.03 58.07
N LEU A 191 -8.45 -25.39 56.96
CA LEU A 191 -9.34 -25.16 55.81
C LEU A 191 -9.18 -26.28 54.79
N LEU A 192 -10.27 -27.00 54.53
CA LEU A 192 -10.33 -28.05 53.52
C LEU A 192 -10.20 -27.42 52.13
N ALA A 193 -9.27 -27.90 51.32
CA ALA A 193 -9.11 -27.53 49.92
C ALA A 193 -9.93 -28.44 49.00
N PHE A 194 -10.01 -29.74 49.33
CA PHE A 194 -10.86 -30.71 48.64
C PHE A 194 -11.17 -31.95 49.48
N GLU A 195 -12.27 -32.64 49.17
CA GLU A 195 -12.52 -34.02 49.61
C GLU A 195 -13.04 -34.88 48.46
N GLY A 196 -12.74 -36.18 48.50
CA GLY A 196 -13.21 -37.17 47.54
C GLY A 196 -12.90 -38.59 48.01
N TYR A 197 -13.07 -39.54 47.11
CA TYR A 197 -12.81 -40.96 47.37
C TYR A 197 -11.97 -41.60 46.26
N THR A 198 -11.31 -42.72 46.55
CA THR A 198 -10.51 -43.51 45.60
C THR A 198 -10.52 -44.99 46.02
N ASP A 199 -10.31 -45.92 45.09
CA ASP A 199 -10.16 -47.36 45.37
C ASP A 199 -8.74 -47.87 45.10
N ASP A 200 -8.48 -49.15 45.40
CA ASP A 200 -7.16 -49.78 45.26
C ASP A 200 -6.64 -49.81 43.82
N GLU A 201 -7.49 -49.64 42.80
CA GLU A 201 -7.10 -49.59 41.40
C GLU A 201 -6.84 -48.13 40.97
N THR A 202 -7.78 -47.22 41.25
CA THR A 202 -7.64 -45.81 40.89
C THR A 202 -6.55 -45.08 41.66
N PHE A 203 -6.32 -45.43 42.93
CA PHE A 203 -5.29 -44.79 43.78
C PHE A 203 -3.89 -44.93 43.18
N LYS A 204 -3.57 -46.07 42.56
CA LYS A 204 -2.30 -46.33 41.84
C LYS A 204 -2.07 -45.35 40.69
N THR A 205 -3.15 -44.76 40.16
CA THR A 205 -3.13 -43.79 39.06
C THR A 205 -3.44 -42.36 39.50
N GLN A 206 -3.50 -42.11 40.83
CA GLN A 206 -3.82 -40.80 41.43
C GLN A 206 -5.19 -40.23 41.00
N LYS A 207 -6.17 -41.11 40.78
CA LYS A 207 -7.54 -40.75 40.36
C LYS A 207 -8.55 -40.85 41.51
N PHE A 208 -9.61 -40.06 41.42
CA PHE A 208 -10.79 -40.16 42.27
C PHE A 208 -11.86 -41.08 41.65
N VAL A 209 -12.73 -41.63 42.50
CA VAL A 209 -14.00 -42.27 42.14
C VAL A 209 -15.12 -41.69 43.01
N SER A 210 -16.36 -41.76 42.54
CA SER A 210 -17.52 -41.14 43.19
C SER A 210 -17.40 -39.60 43.28
N THR A 211 -18.15 -38.97 44.18
CA THR A 211 -18.17 -37.50 44.31
C THR A 211 -16.88 -36.94 44.88
N PHE A 212 -16.34 -35.95 44.19
CA PHE A 212 -15.25 -35.06 44.61
C PHE A 212 -15.79 -33.65 44.82
N LYS A 213 -15.21 -32.89 45.75
CA LYS A 213 -15.50 -31.47 45.95
C LYS A 213 -14.20 -30.70 46.15
N SER A 214 -14.09 -29.51 45.57
CA SER A 214 -13.08 -28.52 45.97
C SER A 214 -13.74 -27.30 46.62
N TYR A 215 -12.92 -26.50 47.30
CA TYR A 215 -13.34 -25.36 48.09
C TYR A 215 -12.43 -24.16 47.78
N TYR A 216 -12.97 -22.96 47.93
CA TYR A 216 -12.19 -21.73 47.98
C TYR A 216 -11.49 -21.58 49.34
N SER A 217 -10.47 -20.71 49.42
CA SER A 217 -9.80 -20.36 50.67
C SER A 217 -10.71 -19.63 51.68
N SER A 218 -11.90 -19.19 51.26
CA SER A 218 -13.00 -18.73 52.13
C SER A 218 -13.67 -19.85 52.92
N GLY A 219 -13.42 -21.13 52.56
CA GLY A 219 -14.13 -22.30 53.06
C GLY A 219 -15.44 -22.62 52.33
N ASN A 220 -15.83 -21.82 51.33
CA ASN A 220 -17.01 -22.07 50.51
C ASN A 220 -16.71 -23.13 49.43
N ILE A 221 -17.72 -23.91 49.01
CA ILE A 221 -17.56 -24.89 47.92
C ILE A 221 -17.24 -24.14 46.62
N GLN A 222 -16.30 -24.67 45.84
CA GLN A 222 -15.89 -24.14 44.53
C GLN A 222 -16.39 -25.05 43.40
N HIS A 223 -16.12 -26.35 43.48
CA HIS A 223 -16.57 -27.35 42.51
C HIS A 223 -17.14 -28.58 43.22
N ILE A 224 -18.11 -29.23 42.58
CA ILE A 224 -18.56 -30.59 42.88
C ILE A 224 -18.49 -31.37 41.56
N LEU A 225 -17.74 -32.47 41.54
CA LEU A 225 -17.60 -33.38 40.41
C LEU A 225 -18.01 -34.80 40.82
N THR A 226 -18.37 -35.65 39.87
CA THR A 226 -18.56 -37.09 40.09
C THR A 226 -17.72 -37.88 39.10
N TYR A 227 -17.03 -38.90 39.60
CA TYR A 227 -16.17 -39.78 38.79
C TYR A 227 -16.68 -41.22 38.77
N ASN A 228 -16.59 -41.88 37.62
CA ASN A 228 -16.84 -43.31 37.48
C ASN A 228 -15.67 -44.16 38.02
N LYS A 229 -15.77 -45.49 37.90
CA LYS A 229 -14.74 -46.44 38.39
C LYS A 229 -13.42 -46.36 37.62
N GLU A 230 -13.45 -45.96 36.35
CA GLU A 230 -12.23 -45.74 35.56
C GLU A 230 -11.58 -44.37 35.87
N GLY A 231 -12.13 -43.63 36.84
CA GLY A 231 -11.76 -42.27 37.21
C GLY A 231 -11.83 -41.31 36.03
N LYS A 232 -12.99 -41.25 35.38
CA LYS A 232 -13.40 -40.24 34.40
C LYS A 232 -14.66 -39.53 34.92
N GLU A 233 -14.87 -38.28 34.51
CA GLU A 233 -16.07 -37.52 34.91
C GLU A 233 -17.34 -38.21 34.37
N ASP A 234 -18.30 -38.46 35.25
CA ASP A 234 -19.52 -39.21 34.95
C ASP A 234 -20.62 -38.82 35.95
N GLY A 235 -21.70 -38.21 35.45
CA GLY A 235 -22.74 -37.58 36.28
C GLY A 235 -22.63 -36.05 36.30
N LYS A 236 -23.18 -35.42 37.35
CA LYS A 236 -23.29 -33.96 37.45
C LYS A 236 -21.97 -33.32 37.88
N TYR A 237 -21.62 -32.23 37.22
CA TYR A 237 -20.66 -31.22 37.65
C TYR A 237 -21.42 -29.93 38.02
N ASP A 238 -21.05 -29.32 39.13
CA ASP A 238 -21.46 -27.98 39.53
C ASP A 238 -20.21 -27.16 39.89
N SER A 239 -20.15 -25.90 39.44
CA SER A 239 -19.24 -24.90 40.00
C SER A 239 -20.01 -23.75 40.62
N TYR A 240 -19.36 -23.09 41.56
CA TYR A 240 -19.93 -22.06 42.40
C TYR A 240 -19.05 -20.82 42.39
N TYR A 241 -19.65 -19.65 42.58
CA TYR A 241 -18.92 -18.43 42.94
C TYR A 241 -18.41 -18.55 44.39
N ASP A 242 -17.39 -17.74 44.74
CA ASP A 242 -16.88 -17.67 46.12
C ASP A 242 -17.94 -17.09 47.10
N GLU A 243 -19.01 -16.47 46.59
CA GLU A 243 -20.17 -16.13 47.40
C GLU A 243 -21.04 -17.37 47.72
N LYS A 244 -21.28 -17.58 49.02
CA LYS A 244 -21.90 -18.77 49.62
C LYS A 244 -23.07 -19.38 48.84
N GLY A 245 -22.78 -20.46 48.10
CA GLY A 245 -23.77 -21.36 47.52
C GLY A 245 -24.39 -20.91 46.20
N LYS A 246 -23.90 -19.81 45.60
CA LYS A 246 -24.33 -19.37 44.26
C LYS A 246 -23.66 -20.23 43.19
N LEU A 247 -24.45 -20.94 42.38
CA LEU A 247 -23.95 -21.64 41.19
C LEU A 247 -23.42 -20.62 40.17
N ALA A 248 -22.31 -20.97 39.50
CA ALA A 248 -21.76 -20.25 38.35
C ALA A 248 -22.02 -21.02 37.05
N GLU A 249 -21.80 -22.34 37.07
CA GLU A 249 -22.18 -23.24 35.97
C GLU A 249 -22.56 -24.64 36.46
N THR A 250 -23.38 -25.32 35.68
CA THR A 250 -23.78 -26.72 35.84
C THR A 250 -23.62 -27.41 34.49
N LEU A 251 -22.91 -28.54 34.44
CA LEU A 251 -22.90 -29.43 33.27
C LEU A 251 -23.00 -30.91 33.67
N VAL A 252 -23.33 -31.76 32.71
CA VAL A 252 -23.39 -33.21 32.89
C VAL A 252 -22.31 -33.87 32.04
N PHE A 253 -21.53 -34.75 32.67
CA PHE A 253 -20.53 -35.58 32.03
C PHE A 253 -21.02 -37.02 31.88
N LYS A 254 -20.47 -37.71 30.87
CA LYS A 254 -20.62 -39.14 30.65
C LYS A 254 -19.30 -39.71 30.14
N ASN A 255 -18.67 -40.60 30.91
CA ASN A 255 -17.37 -41.23 30.60
C ASN A 255 -16.25 -40.23 30.17
N GLY A 256 -16.22 -39.01 30.72
CA GLY A 256 -15.25 -37.96 30.41
C GLY A 256 -15.60 -37.09 29.19
N LEU A 257 -16.85 -37.09 28.72
CA LEU A 257 -17.36 -36.19 27.68
C LEU A 257 -18.58 -35.42 28.20
N VAL A 258 -18.78 -34.18 27.76
CA VAL A 258 -19.97 -33.40 28.14
C VAL A 258 -21.19 -33.95 27.38
N ASN A 259 -22.18 -34.45 28.11
CA ASN A 259 -23.34 -35.14 27.54
C ASN A 259 -24.57 -34.89 28.45
N GLY A 260 -25.44 -33.99 28.02
CA GLY A 260 -26.57 -33.46 28.79
C GLY A 260 -26.66 -31.93 28.70
N GLU A 261 -27.32 -31.31 29.68
CA GLU A 261 -27.47 -29.84 29.72
C GLU A 261 -26.17 -29.18 30.23
N TYR A 262 -25.84 -28.01 29.65
CA TYR A 262 -24.86 -27.05 30.17
C TYR A 262 -25.58 -25.73 30.42
N ILE A 263 -25.55 -25.26 31.67
CA ILE A 263 -26.21 -24.05 32.14
C ILE A 263 -25.14 -23.14 32.75
N ILE A 264 -25.08 -21.89 32.30
CA ILE A 264 -24.28 -20.82 32.92
C ILE A 264 -25.24 -19.89 33.65
N TYR A 265 -24.85 -19.40 34.81
CA TYR A 265 -25.63 -18.50 35.66
C TYR A 265 -24.97 -17.13 35.79
N HIS A 266 -25.77 -16.10 36.06
CA HIS A 266 -25.31 -14.81 36.57
C HIS A 266 -25.08 -14.90 38.08
N GLU A 267 -24.28 -13.98 38.65
CA GLU A 267 -24.03 -13.90 40.10
C GLU A 267 -25.30 -13.69 40.96
N ASN A 268 -26.44 -13.31 40.37
CA ASN A 268 -27.72 -13.19 41.08
C ASN A 268 -28.54 -14.50 41.08
N GLY A 269 -28.07 -15.57 40.41
CA GLY A 269 -28.74 -16.86 40.27
C GLY A 269 -29.67 -16.98 39.05
N ALA A 270 -29.85 -15.94 38.24
CA ALA A 270 -30.53 -16.05 36.94
C ALA A 270 -29.69 -16.88 35.96
N ILE A 271 -30.33 -17.61 35.05
CA ILE A 271 -29.61 -18.34 33.98
C ILE A 271 -29.08 -17.32 32.97
N GLU A 272 -27.78 -17.33 32.67
CA GLU A 272 -27.18 -16.53 31.59
C GLU A 272 -27.39 -17.20 30.23
N SER A 273 -27.12 -18.50 30.12
CA SER A 273 -27.44 -19.27 28.92
C SER A 273 -27.65 -20.74 29.22
N LYS A 274 -28.48 -21.40 28.39
CA LYS A 274 -28.76 -22.83 28.49
C LYS A 274 -28.51 -23.51 27.15
N ARG A 275 -27.72 -24.59 27.18
CA ARG A 275 -27.27 -25.36 26.01
C ARG A 275 -27.42 -26.85 26.30
N HIS A 276 -27.41 -27.67 25.27
CA HIS A 276 -27.38 -29.13 25.40
C HIS A 276 -26.22 -29.68 24.57
N PHE A 277 -25.56 -30.72 25.08
CA PHE A 277 -24.38 -31.33 24.48
C PHE A 277 -24.56 -32.85 24.34
N ILE A 278 -24.02 -33.41 23.27
CA ILE A 278 -23.96 -34.85 23.02
C ILE A 278 -22.50 -35.17 22.67
N ASP A 279 -21.83 -35.94 23.52
CA ASP A 279 -20.43 -36.36 23.36
C ASP A 279 -19.47 -35.19 23.02
N SER A 280 -19.54 -34.14 23.85
CA SER A 280 -18.80 -32.87 23.77
C SER A 280 -19.05 -32.04 22.50
N LYS A 281 -20.09 -32.34 21.72
CA LYS A 281 -20.60 -31.51 20.61
C LYS A 281 -21.88 -30.80 21.05
N ILE A 282 -22.13 -29.58 20.56
CA ILE A 282 -23.39 -28.90 20.84
C ILE A 282 -24.52 -29.62 20.08
N ALA A 283 -25.62 -29.88 20.77
CA ALA A 283 -26.78 -30.55 20.19
C ALA A 283 -27.55 -29.59 19.28
N ASP A 284 -28.29 -30.16 18.32
CA ASP A 284 -29.13 -29.39 17.42
C ASP A 284 -30.40 -28.90 18.16
N GLY A 285 -30.77 -27.63 17.97
CA GLY A 285 -31.89 -26.99 18.68
C GLY A 285 -31.62 -25.53 19.07
N GLU A 286 -32.53 -24.95 19.84
CA GLU A 286 -32.43 -23.56 20.32
C GLU A 286 -31.39 -23.38 21.44
N CYS A 287 -30.72 -22.23 21.44
CA CYS A 287 -29.70 -21.82 22.41
C CYS A 287 -30.01 -20.40 22.92
N PRO A 288 -30.95 -20.25 23.87
CA PRO A 288 -31.29 -18.95 24.42
C PRO A 288 -30.25 -18.45 25.43
N HIS A 289 -29.97 -17.15 25.39
CA HIS A 289 -29.21 -16.40 26.38
C HIS A 289 -30.09 -15.32 26.99
N TYR A 290 -29.84 -14.95 28.25
CA TYR A 290 -30.66 -14.02 29.02
C TYR A 290 -29.80 -12.98 29.76
N TYR A 291 -30.41 -11.84 30.05
CA TYR A 291 -29.91 -10.86 30.99
C TYR A 291 -30.04 -11.35 32.43
N ASP A 292 -29.32 -10.70 33.34
CA ASP A 292 -29.40 -10.85 34.80
C ASP A 292 -30.85 -10.73 35.33
N ASN A 293 -31.66 -9.89 34.71
CA ASN A 293 -33.08 -9.71 34.99
C ASN A 293 -34.00 -10.82 34.43
N GLY A 294 -33.45 -11.86 33.82
CA GLY A 294 -34.17 -13.02 33.29
C GLY A 294 -34.86 -12.81 31.94
N LYS A 295 -34.82 -11.62 31.35
CA LYS A 295 -35.29 -11.40 29.96
C LYS A 295 -34.32 -12.00 28.96
N ILE A 296 -34.86 -12.50 27.85
CA ILE A 296 -34.05 -13.00 26.74
C ILE A 296 -33.17 -11.86 26.14
N LYS A 297 -31.91 -12.19 25.89
CA LYS A 297 -30.86 -11.33 25.35
C LYS A 297 -30.54 -11.73 23.91
N GLU A 298 -30.38 -13.02 23.67
CA GLU A 298 -30.18 -13.62 22.35
C GLU A 298 -31.02 -14.89 22.23
N ASN A 299 -31.58 -15.16 21.06
CA ASN A 299 -32.09 -16.48 20.69
C ASN A 299 -31.57 -16.88 19.31
N HIS A 300 -31.05 -18.09 19.20
CA HIS A 300 -30.52 -18.67 17.97
C HIS A 300 -30.59 -20.20 18.04
N SER A 301 -30.22 -20.88 16.96
CA SER A 301 -30.26 -22.34 16.90
C SER A 301 -29.03 -22.93 16.23
N TYR A 302 -28.68 -24.15 16.63
CA TYR A 302 -27.63 -24.95 16.00
C TYR A 302 -28.20 -26.09 15.17
N LEU A 303 -27.53 -26.38 14.05
CA LEU A 303 -27.68 -27.60 13.26
C LEU A 303 -26.28 -28.07 12.83
N ASN A 304 -25.93 -29.33 13.11
CA ASN A 304 -24.61 -29.92 12.85
C ASN A 304 -23.44 -29.08 13.40
N ASN A 305 -23.54 -28.61 14.65
CA ASN A 305 -22.57 -27.70 15.32
C ASN A 305 -22.38 -26.31 14.65
N LYS A 306 -23.34 -25.83 13.85
CA LYS A 306 -23.29 -24.50 13.20
C LYS A 306 -24.58 -23.73 13.42
N LEU A 307 -24.50 -22.40 13.43
CA LEU A 307 -25.70 -21.56 13.48
C LEU A 307 -26.57 -21.77 12.23
N GLU A 308 -27.87 -21.96 12.44
CA GLU A 308 -28.86 -22.28 11.42
C GLU A 308 -30.22 -21.66 11.80
N GLY A 309 -31.01 -21.24 10.82
CA GLY A 309 -32.34 -20.67 11.07
C GLY A 309 -32.27 -19.22 11.55
N LYS A 310 -33.22 -18.79 12.38
CA LYS A 310 -33.32 -17.40 12.84
C LYS A 310 -32.38 -17.11 14.02
N TYR A 311 -31.79 -15.92 14.00
CA TYR A 311 -31.08 -15.32 15.11
C TYR A 311 -31.76 -13.99 15.47
N PHE A 312 -31.97 -13.77 16.75
CA PHE A 312 -32.46 -12.53 17.32
C PHE A 312 -31.55 -12.07 18.46
N GLU A 313 -31.19 -10.78 18.48
CA GLU A 313 -30.67 -10.10 19.67
C GLU A 313 -31.72 -9.10 20.16
N TYR A 314 -31.79 -8.88 21.47
CA TYR A 314 -32.77 -8.01 22.13
C TYR A 314 -32.08 -6.92 22.97
N PHE A 315 -32.79 -5.83 23.24
CA PHE A 315 -32.42 -4.84 24.25
C PHE A 315 -32.92 -5.27 25.65
N PRO A 316 -32.36 -4.75 26.77
CA PRO A 316 -32.81 -5.07 28.12
C PRO A 316 -34.28 -4.70 28.43
N ASP A 317 -34.93 -3.88 27.60
CA ASP A 317 -36.36 -3.62 27.72
C ASP A 317 -37.24 -4.75 27.12
N GLY A 318 -36.69 -5.54 26.18
CA GLY A 318 -37.35 -6.64 25.47
C GLY A 318 -37.61 -6.39 23.98
N LYS A 319 -37.27 -5.20 23.44
CA LYS A 319 -37.37 -4.93 21.99
C LYS A 319 -36.28 -5.70 21.22
N ILE A 320 -36.57 -6.06 19.97
CA ILE A 320 -35.56 -6.60 19.04
C ILE A 320 -34.52 -5.51 18.76
N LYS A 321 -33.24 -5.88 18.88
CA LYS A 321 -32.05 -5.11 18.51
C LYS A 321 -31.52 -5.55 17.15
N ASP A 322 -31.55 -6.84 16.88
CA ASP A 322 -30.97 -7.49 15.70
C ASP A 322 -31.84 -8.66 15.25
N GLU A 323 -32.12 -8.79 13.95
CA GLU A 323 -32.82 -9.92 13.34
C GLU A 323 -32.06 -10.36 12.07
N ARG A 324 -31.55 -11.60 12.05
CA ARG A 324 -30.87 -12.17 10.88
C ARG A 324 -31.16 -13.66 10.73
N THR A 325 -30.89 -14.21 9.54
CA THR A 325 -30.99 -15.65 9.28
C THR A 325 -29.59 -16.22 9.02
N TYR A 326 -29.29 -17.37 9.64
CA TYR A 326 -28.09 -18.16 9.39
C TYR A 326 -28.39 -19.41 8.55
N HIS A 327 -27.45 -19.79 7.70
CA HIS A 327 -27.41 -21.10 7.07
C HIS A 327 -25.97 -21.62 7.05
N ALA A 328 -25.75 -22.83 7.56
CA ALA A 328 -24.46 -23.48 7.74
C ALA A 328 -23.38 -22.58 8.37
N GLY A 329 -23.77 -21.74 9.34
CA GLY A 329 -22.90 -20.80 10.05
C GLY A 329 -22.63 -19.46 9.34
N LYS A 330 -23.32 -19.14 8.24
CA LYS A 330 -23.18 -17.88 7.49
C LYS A 330 -24.48 -17.07 7.50
N VAL A 331 -24.40 -15.73 7.52
CA VAL A 331 -25.60 -14.88 7.40
C VAL A 331 -26.11 -14.91 5.96
N VAL A 332 -27.42 -15.12 5.78
CA VAL A 332 -28.09 -15.23 4.48
C VAL A 332 -29.42 -14.46 4.46
N GLY A 333 -29.81 -13.98 3.29
CA GLY A 333 -31.06 -13.24 3.10
C GLY A 333 -31.04 -11.86 3.76
N LYS A 334 -32.18 -11.45 4.33
CA LYS A 334 -32.34 -10.15 4.98
C LYS A 334 -31.78 -10.19 6.41
N TYR A 335 -31.04 -9.14 6.75
CA TYR A 335 -30.55 -8.82 8.09
C TYR A 335 -31.06 -7.41 8.46
N THR A 336 -31.76 -7.26 9.58
CA THR A 336 -32.31 -5.98 10.07
C THR A 336 -31.69 -5.62 11.42
N VAL A 337 -31.33 -4.36 11.63
CA VAL A 337 -30.87 -3.82 12.91
C VAL A 337 -31.77 -2.67 13.33
N TYR A 338 -32.02 -2.54 14.63
CA TYR A 338 -32.95 -1.58 15.22
C TYR A 338 -32.25 -0.64 16.22
N PHE A 339 -32.84 0.53 16.43
CA PHE A 339 -32.56 1.38 17.58
C PHE A 339 -33.36 0.93 18.80
N GLU A 340 -32.95 1.33 20.00
CA GLU A 340 -33.68 1.11 21.26
C GLU A 340 -35.09 1.77 21.27
N SER A 341 -35.36 2.70 20.35
CA SER A 341 -36.71 3.22 20.08
C SER A 341 -37.63 2.23 19.36
N GLY A 342 -37.13 1.08 18.91
CA GLY A 342 -37.84 0.11 18.06
C GLY A 342 -37.87 0.45 16.57
N LYS A 343 -37.34 1.61 16.17
CA LYS A 343 -37.21 1.98 14.75
C LYS A 343 -36.07 1.21 14.09
N ILE A 344 -36.21 0.91 12.80
CA ILE A 344 -35.13 0.35 11.99
C ILE A 344 -33.95 1.34 11.96
N ARG A 345 -32.74 0.82 12.20
CA ARG A 345 -31.45 1.51 12.01
C ARG A 345 -30.85 1.15 10.66
N ALA A 346 -30.89 -0.13 10.29
CA ALA A 346 -30.33 -0.60 9.02
C ALA A 346 -31.03 -1.86 8.51
N ILE A 347 -31.02 -2.03 7.20
CA ILE A 347 -31.37 -3.25 6.47
C ILE A 347 -30.18 -3.62 5.59
N TYR A 348 -29.70 -4.85 5.72
CA TYR A 348 -28.67 -5.42 4.88
C TYR A 348 -29.22 -6.67 4.18
N ASN A 349 -28.75 -6.97 2.96
CA ASN A 349 -29.09 -8.20 2.26
C ASN A 349 -27.82 -8.99 1.89
N LYS A 350 -27.83 -10.31 2.13
CA LYS A 350 -26.70 -11.23 2.05
C LYS A 350 -27.00 -12.41 1.13
N ASN A 351 -26.03 -12.81 0.31
CA ASN A 351 -26.09 -14.06 -0.45
C ASN A 351 -25.64 -15.28 0.39
N ASN A 352 -25.78 -16.48 -0.17
CA ASN A 352 -25.38 -17.76 0.46
C ASN A 352 -23.86 -17.91 0.72
N LYS A 353 -23.06 -16.87 0.44
CA LYS A 353 -21.61 -16.80 0.70
C LYS A 353 -21.27 -15.79 1.80
N ASP A 354 -22.26 -15.16 2.46
CA ASP A 354 -22.12 -14.05 3.42
C ASP A 354 -21.60 -12.73 2.82
N GLN A 355 -21.81 -12.54 1.50
CA GLN A 355 -21.47 -11.31 0.78
C GLN A 355 -22.70 -10.44 0.58
N TYR A 356 -22.56 -9.11 0.62
CA TYR A 356 -23.69 -8.21 0.35
C TYR A 356 -24.26 -8.41 -1.07
N HIS A 357 -25.58 -8.47 -1.19
CA HIS A 357 -26.27 -8.74 -2.44
C HIS A 357 -27.70 -8.18 -2.39
N GLY A 358 -28.09 -7.39 -3.38
CA GLY A 358 -29.30 -6.57 -3.31
C GLY A 358 -29.03 -5.22 -2.65
N THR A 359 -30.08 -4.54 -2.20
CA THR A 359 -29.99 -3.18 -1.62
C THR A 359 -29.81 -3.24 -0.11
N ASN A 360 -28.82 -2.49 0.40
CA ASN A 360 -28.66 -2.15 1.81
C ASN A 360 -29.16 -0.72 2.04
N GLU A 361 -29.76 -0.45 3.20
CA GLU A 361 -30.37 0.83 3.57
C GLU A 361 -30.08 1.17 5.04
N GLU A 362 -29.73 2.42 5.34
CA GLU A 362 -29.48 2.90 6.71
C GLU A 362 -30.31 4.15 7.03
N TYR A 363 -30.72 4.26 8.29
CA TYR A 363 -31.71 5.24 8.76
C TYR A 363 -31.24 5.99 10.02
N SER A 364 -31.69 7.24 10.16
CA SER A 364 -31.48 8.04 11.37
C SER A 364 -32.42 7.62 12.53
N PRO A 365 -32.15 8.02 13.78
CA PRO A 365 -33.06 7.78 14.92
C PRO A 365 -34.47 8.38 14.74
N GLU A 366 -34.61 9.39 13.88
CA GLU A 366 -35.87 9.99 13.49
C GLU A 366 -36.66 9.08 12.53
N GLY A 367 -35.97 8.20 11.80
CA GLY A 367 -36.53 7.28 10.80
C GLY A 367 -36.31 7.73 9.35
N GLN A 368 -35.44 8.71 9.11
CA GLN A 368 -35.11 9.19 7.76
C GLN A 368 -34.02 8.32 7.12
N LEU A 369 -34.15 8.01 5.83
CA LEU A 369 -33.09 7.32 5.07
C LEU A 369 -31.84 8.22 4.97
N VAL A 370 -30.68 7.71 5.36
CA VAL A 370 -29.39 8.43 5.30
C VAL A 370 -28.39 7.81 4.33
N SER A 371 -28.49 6.51 4.05
CA SER A 371 -27.64 5.78 3.10
C SER A 371 -28.42 4.67 2.40
N LYS A 372 -28.12 4.42 1.11
CA LYS A 372 -28.69 3.35 0.29
C LYS A 372 -27.64 2.89 -0.73
N SER A 373 -27.27 1.62 -0.67
CA SER A 373 -26.20 1.05 -1.48
C SER A 373 -26.60 -0.29 -2.07
N THR A 374 -26.44 -0.46 -3.39
CA THR A 374 -26.79 -1.70 -4.08
C THR A 374 -25.54 -2.54 -4.29
N TYR A 375 -25.62 -3.84 -3.99
CA TYR A 375 -24.50 -4.79 -4.10
C TYR A 375 -24.84 -6.00 -4.96
N LYS A 376 -23.81 -6.62 -5.53
CA LYS A 376 -23.87 -7.90 -6.24
C LYS A 376 -22.62 -8.72 -5.90
N GLU A 377 -22.82 -9.82 -5.17
CA GLU A 377 -21.74 -10.72 -4.72
C GLU A 377 -20.60 -10.03 -3.96
N GLY A 378 -20.95 -9.03 -3.14
CA GLY A 378 -20.03 -8.22 -2.34
C GLY A 378 -19.44 -7.01 -3.06
N LYS A 379 -19.60 -6.89 -4.39
CA LYS A 379 -19.22 -5.69 -5.15
C LYS A 379 -20.35 -4.66 -5.08
N GLN A 380 -20.01 -3.41 -4.80
CA GLN A 380 -20.97 -2.31 -4.81
C GLN A 380 -21.22 -1.87 -6.25
N LEU A 381 -22.48 -1.58 -6.60
CA LEU A 381 -22.94 -1.12 -7.91
C LEU A 381 -23.54 0.29 -7.86
N SER A 382 -24.04 0.71 -6.69
CA SER A 382 -24.44 2.10 -6.45
C SER A 382 -24.21 2.52 -5.01
N SER A 383 -24.07 3.82 -4.79
CA SER A 383 -24.09 4.48 -3.47
C SER A 383 -24.96 5.73 -3.57
N GLN A 384 -25.87 5.92 -2.61
CA GLN A 384 -26.65 7.15 -2.46
C GLN A 384 -26.66 7.53 -0.97
N THR A 385 -26.46 8.81 -0.65
CA THR A 385 -26.56 9.33 0.71
C THR A 385 -27.39 10.60 0.79
N TRP A 386 -27.91 10.90 1.98
CA TRP A 386 -28.78 12.06 2.24
C TRP A 386 -28.31 12.86 3.46
N TYR A 387 -28.66 14.15 3.46
CA TYR A 387 -28.53 15.05 4.60
C TYR A 387 -29.66 14.83 5.62
N LYS A 388 -29.48 15.33 6.86
CA LYS A 388 -30.48 15.26 7.96
C LYS A 388 -31.80 16.04 7.71
N ASN A 389 -31.92 16.68 6.56
CA ASN A 389 -33.14 17.36 6.09
C ASN A 389 -33.83 16.60 4.93
N GLY A 390 -33.37 15.39 4.61
CA GLY A 390 -33.92 14.56 3.53
C GLY A 390 -33.48 14.96 2.12
N LYS A 391 -32.63 15.97 1.94
CA LYS A 391 -32.02 16.27 0.63
C LYS A 391 -30.95 15.22 0.29
N MET A 392 -30.87 14.85 -0.98
CA MET A 392 -29.78 14.01 -1.47
C MET A 392 -28.45 14.75 -1.27
N ARG A 393 -27.38 14.00 -0.99
CA ARG A 393 -26.03 14.52 -0.73
C ARG A 393 -25.03 14.07 -1.78
N GLN A 394 -25.08 12.79 -2.12
CA GLN A 394 -24.11 12.15 -3.02
C GLN A 394 -24.77 10.96 -3.71
N GLU A 395 -24.44 10.73 -4.97
CA GLU A 395 -24.84 9.60 -5.79
C GLU A 395 -23.62 9.11 -6.58
N GLU A 396 -23.32 7.82 -6.49
CA GLU A 396 -22.24 7.17 -7.22
C GLU A 396 -22.72 5.86 -7.86
N ILE A 397 -22.18 5.56 -9.04
CA ILE A 397 -22.50 4.36 -9.82
C ILE A 397 -21.19 3.65 -10.14
N TYR A 398 -21.15 2.33 -9.98
CA TYR A 398 -19.96 1.50 -10.18
C TYR A 398 -20.22 0.34 -11.14
N ASP A 399 -19.16 -0.19 -11.73
CA ASP A 399 -19.19 -1.42 -12.54
C ASP A 399 -19.16 -2.71 -11.69
N ASN A 400 -19.18 -3.88 -12.34
CA ASN A 400 -19.12 -5.18 -11.65
C ASN A 400 -17.77 -5.45 -10.95
N GLU A 401 -16.72 -4.66 -11.21
CA GLU A 401 -15.43 -4.75 -10.51
C GLU A 401 -15.37 -3.83 -9.29
N GLY A 402 -16.27 -2.84 -9.19
CA GLY A 402 -16.36 -1.85 -8.12
C GLY A 402 -15.72 -0.50 -8.46
N ARG A 403 -15.43 -0.23 -9.74
CA ARG A 403 -14.88 1.03 -10.24
C ARG A 403 -15.98 2.02 -10.59
N LYS A 404 -15.80 3.32 -10.38
CA LYS A 404 -16.76 4.36 -10.81
C LYS A 404 -17.02 4.27 -12.31
N ASN A 405 -18.28 4.14 -12.70
CA ASN A 405 -18.69 3.93 -14.08
C ASN A 405 -20.14 4.41 -14.28
N GLY A 406 -20.29 5.59 -14.88
CA GLY A 406 -21.53 6.38 -14.90
C GLY A 406 -21.28 7.81 -14.39
N VAL A 407 -22.36 8.55 -14.11
CA VAL A 407 -22.28 9.91 -13.58
C VAL A 407 -22.27 9.87 -12.05
N SER A 408 -21.20 10.37 -11.44
CA SER A 408 -21.12 10.68 -10.00
C SER A 408 -21.71 12.07 -9.77
N ARG A 409 -22.49 12.27 -8.70
CA ARG A 409 -23.10 13.57 -8.37
C ARG A 409 -22.97 13.89 -6.89
N GLU A 410 -22.88 15.17 -6.58
CA GLU A 410 -22.89 15.71 -5.23
C GLU A 410 -23.83 16.92 -5.18
N TRP A 411 -24.47 17.15 -4.04
CA TRP A 411 -25.40 18.26 -3.80
C TRP A 411 -25.03 19.02 -2.53
N PHE A 412 -25.43 20.28 -2.45
CA PHE A 412 -25.44 21.06 -1.21
C PHE A 412 -26.61 20.64 -0.31
N ASP A 413 -26.56 20.98 0.98
CA ASP A 413 -27.62 20.63 1.93
C ASP A 413 -28.95 21.35 1.65
N ASN A 414 -28.91 22.51 1.00
CA ASN A 414 -30.10 23.18 0.47
C ASN A 414 -30.80 22.40 -0.68
N GLY A 415 -30.11 21.41 -1.27
CA GLY A 415 -30.61 20.54 -2.33
C GLY A 415 -30.26 20.98 -3.76
N GLN A 416 -29.50 22.07 -3.95
CA GLN A 416 -28.89 22.39 -5.24
C GLN A 416 -27.77 21.41 -5.57
N LEU A 417 -27.56 21.15 -6.86
CA LEU A 417 -26.44 20.36 -7.33
C LEU A 417 -25.13 21.12 -7.05
N ASN A 418 -24.06 20.40 -6.72
CA ASN A 418 -22.71 20.93 -6.44
C ASN A 418 -21.74 20.44 -7.52
N THR A 419 -21.69 19.12 -7.74
CA THR A 419 -20.89 18.50 -8.80
C THR A 419 -21.68 17.44 -9.55
N SER A 420 -21.34 17.25 -10.83
CA SER A 420 -21.82 16.15 -11.67
C SER A 420 -20.72 15.79 -12.64
N THR A 421 -20.11 14.62 -12.49
CA THR A 421 -18.90 14.23 -13.22
C THR A 421 -18.97 12.80 -13.74
N SER A 422 -18.60 12.64 -15.01
CA SER A 422 -18.73 11.41 -15.77
C SER A 422 -17.48 10.53 -15.65
N TYR A 423 -17.67 9.29 -15.24
CA TYR A 423 -16.62 8.30 -15.05
C TYR A 423 -16.86 7.04 -15.90
N LYS A 424 -15.77 6.39 -16.25
CA LYS A 424 -15.73 5.09 -16.91
C LYS A 424 -14.52 4.32 -16.40
N ASN A 425 -14.75 3.25 -15.65
CA ASN A 425 -13.71 2.43 -15.03
C ASN A 425 -12.72 3.29 -14.20
N ASP A 426 -13.22 4.13 -13.29
CA ASP A 426 -12.51 5.14 -12.48
C ASP A 426 -11.88 6.32 -13.25
N ILE A 427 -11.83 6.26 -14.58
CA ILE A 427 -11.25 7.31 -15.43
C ILE A 427 -12.32 8.35 -15.79
N LEU A 428 -11.96 9.64 -15.87
CA LEU A 428 -12.86 10.70 -16.35
C LEU A 428 -13.13 10.54 -17.86
N ASP A 429 -14.38 10.31 -18.25
CA ASP A 429 -14.81 10.16 -19.65
C ASP A 429 -16.22 10.76 -19.80
N GLY A 430 -16.34 11.88 -20.52
CA GLY A 430 -17.52 12.74 -20.57
C GLY A 430 -17.39 14.02 -19.73
N ASP A 431 -18.50 14.72 -19.52
CA ASP A 431 -18.52 16.02 -18.84
C ASP A 431 -18.28 15.92 -17.33
N SER A 432 -17.58 16.93 -16.81
CA SER A 432 -17.51 17.30 -15.40
C SER A 432 -18.00 18.73 -15.22
N GLN A 433 -19.03 18.93 -14.40
CA GLN A 433 -19.70 20.20 -14.20
C GLN A 433 -19.76 20.55 -12.70
N LYS A 434 -19.69 21.85 -12.39
CA LYS A 434 -19.74 22.40 -11.03
C LYS A 434 -20.70 23.58 -10.92
N TRP A 435 -21.33 23.74 -9.76
CA TRP A 435 -22.30 24.79 -9.44
C TRP A 435 -21.99 25.46 -8.10
N ASN A 436 -22.58 26.64 -7.86
CA ASN A 436 -22.58 27.31 -6.55
C ASN A 436 -23.84 26.95 -5.73
N GLU A 437 -23.88 27.35 -4.46
CA GLU A 437 -25.02 27.10 -3.56
C GLU A 437 -26.34 27.76 -4.05
N GLN A 438 -26.25 28.73 -4.96
CA GLN A 438 -27.38 29.42 -5.58
C GLN A 438 -27.96 28.61 -6.76
N GLY A 439 -27.30 27.54 -7.20
CA GLY A 439 -27.70 26.70 -8.33
C GLY A 439 -27.20 27.19 -9.69
N GLU A 440 -26.34 28.20 -9.74
CA GLU A 440 -25.71 28.69 -10.97
C GLU A 440 -24.51 27.80 -11.32
N ILE A 441 -24.32 27.50 -12.61
CA ILE A 441 -23.12 26.78 -13.07
C ILE A 441 -21.90 27.69 -12.89
N VAL A 442 -20.79 27.09 -12.42
CA VAL A 442 -19.49 27.73 -12.19
C VAL A 442 -18.46 27.24 -13.22
N SER A 443 -18.48 25.95 -13.56
CA SER A 443 -17.62 25.45 -14.65
C SER A 443 -18.17 24.22 -15.36
N LEU A 444 -17.74 24.04 -16.61
CA LEU A 444 -17.94 22.83 -17.42
C LEU A 444 -16.59 22.42 -18.01
N SER A 445 -16.21 21.16 -17.80
CA SER A 445 -14.92 20.58 -18.20
C SER A 445 -15.18 19.25 -18.92
N PRO A 446 -15.04 19.19 -20.25
CA PRO A 446 -15.23 17.94 -21.00
C PRO A 446 -13.95 17.09 -20.94
N TYR A 447 -14.08 15.83 -20.50
CA TYR A 447 -12.97 14.88 -20.39
C TYR A 447 -13.08 13.73 -21.38
N LYS A 448 -11.93 13.20 -21.80
CA LYS A 448 -11.80 12.01 -22.63
C LYS A 448 -10.61 11.19 -22.15
N ASP A 449 -10.86 9.94 -21.77
CA ASP A 449 -9.86 8.97 -21.29
C ASP A 449 -8.89 9.56 -20.23
N GLY A 450 -9.45 10.33 -19.29
CA GLY A 450 -8.76 10.95 -18.16
C GLY A 450 -8.29 12.38 -18.40
N LYS A 451 -8.32 12.87 -19.64
CA LYS A 451 -7.71 14.14 -20.07
C LYS A 451 -8.74 15.18 -20.47
N LEU A 452 -8.44 16.45 -20.23
CA LEU A 452 -9.30 17.56 -20.65
C LEU A 452 -9.26 17.69 -22.18
N GLN A 453 -10.43 17.62 -22.83
CA GLN A 453 -10.57 17.65 -24.29
C GLN A 453 -11.92 18.25 -24.72
N GLY A 454 -11.88 19.41 -25.39
CA GLY A 454 -13.05 20.18 -25.79
C GLY A 454 -13.02 21.62 -25.25
N GLU A 455 -14.15 22.32 -25.30
CA GLU A 455 -14.28 23.69 -24.79
C GLU A 455 -14.54 23.66 -23.28
N HIS A 456 -13.49 23.84 -22.46
CA HIS A 456 -13.65 24.12 -21.04
C HIS A 456 -14.27 25.53 -20.87
N LYS A 457 -15.20 25.68 -19.92
CA LYS A 457 -15.94 26.93 -19.69
C LYS A 457 -15.99 27.25 -18.20
N TYR A 458 -15.95 28.55 -17.88
CA TYR A 458 -16.08 29.05 -16.51
C TYR A 458 -16.97 30.29 -16.45
N TYR A 459 -17.73 30.36 -15.37
CA TYR A 459 -18.79 31.34 -15.14
C TYR A 459 -18.65 31.95 -13.75
N ASP A 460 -19.04 33.22 -13.63
CA ASP A 460 -19.21 33.95 -12.37
C ASP A 460 -20.58 34.62 -12.38
N SER A 461 -21.37 34.43 -11.32
CA SER A 461 -22.68 35.07 -11.16
C SER A 461 -23.59 34.85 -12.38
N GLY A 462 -23.64 33.58 -12.84
CA GLY A 462 -24.33 33.13 -14.06
C GLY A 462 -23.74 33.57 -15.41
N LYS A 463 -22.69 34.40 -15.45
CA LYS A 463 -22.09 34.96 -16.67
C LYS A 463 -20.82 34.22 -17.07
N LEU A 464 -20.70 33.86 -18.34
CA LEU A 464 -19.47 33.30 -18.90
C LEU A 464 -18.31 34.31 -18.79
N LEU A 465 -17.18 33.92 -18.19
CA LEU A 465 -15.98 34.76 -18.10
C LEU A 465 -14.85 34.28 -19.00
N TYR A 466 -14.64 32.96 -19.10
CA TYR A 466 -13.64 32.39 -19.99
C TYR A 466 -14.06 31.05 -20.58
N THR A 467 -13.50 30.77 -21.76
CA THR A 467 -13.50 29.44 -22.37
C THR A 467 -12.12 29.16 -22.91
N THR A 468 -11.66 27.93 -22.73
CA THR A 468 -10.37 27.49 -23.23
C THR A 468 -10.57 26.19 -23.98
N MET A 469 -10.18 26.17 -25.26
CA MET A 469 -10.14 24.92 -26.02
C MET A 469 -8.96 24.07 -25.58
N TYR A 470 -9.24 22.81 -25.22
CA TYR A 470 -8.27 21.83 -24.76
C TYR A 470 -8.26 20.57 -25.63
N LYS A 471 -7.09 19.92 -25.66
CA LYS A 471 -6.87 18.61 -26.29
C LYS A 471 -5.70 17.95 -25.58
N ASN A 472 -5.92 16.77 -25.00
CA ASN A 472 -4.90 16.05 -24.21
C ASN A 472 -4.27 16.95 -23.12
N ASP A 473 -5.09 17.66 -22.35
CA ASP A 473 -4.70 18.57 -21.25
C ASP A 473 -3.95 19.85 -21.67
N LYS A 474 -3.59 20.02 -22.95
CA LYS A 474 -2.97 21.25 -23.48
C LYS A 474 -4.02 22.18 -24.08
N LYS A 475 -3.77 23.49 -24.04
CA LYS A 475 -4.56 24.47 -24.80
C LYS A 475 -4.31 24.25 -26.31
N ASP A 476 -5.35 23.97 -27.08
CA ASP A 476 -5.25 23.78 -28.55
C ASP A 476 -6.53 24.35 -29.19
N GLY A 477 -6.39 25.41 -29.98
CA GLY A 477 -7.49 26.27 -30.42
C GLY A 477 -7.60 27.58 -29.61
N PRO A 478 -8.72 28.30 -29.71
CA PRO A 478 -8.92 29.60 -29.04
C PRO A 478 -9.09 29.48 -27.52
N ASP A 479 -8.38 30.37 -26.83
CA ASP A 479 -8.61 30.77 -25.44
C ASP A 479 -9.26 32.16 -25.46
N ARG A 480 -10.31 32.37 -24.66
CA ARG A 480 -11.18 33.56 -24.79
C ARG A 480 -11.58 34.12 -23.45
N ARG A 481 -11.71 35.45 -23.37
CA ARG A 481 -12.17 36.19 -22.18
C ARG A 481 -13.35 37.10 -22.51
N TRP A 482 -14.33 37.13 -21.61
CA TRP A 482 -15.54 37.93 -21.68
C TRP A 482 -15.61 38.95 -20.54
N SER A 483 -16.30 40.06 -20.79
CA SER A 483 -16.57 41.08 -19.78
C SER A 483 -17.74 40.68 -18.88
N ILE A 484 -17.49 40.64 -17.56
CA ILE A 484 -18.54 40.47 -16.54
C ILE A 484 -19.58 41.61 -16.57
N ASN A 485 -19.21 42.79 -17.09
CA ASN A 485 -20.09 43.95 -17.13
C ASN A 485 -21.05 43.92 -18.33
N THR A 486 -20.55 43.56 -19.51
CA THR A 486 -21.30 43.68 -20.78
C THR A 486 -21.67 42.34 -21.43
N GLY A 487 -21.08 41.23 -20.98
CA GLY A 487 -21.21 39.91 -21.62
C GLY A 487 -20.53 39.81 -22.99
N LYS A 488 -19.78 40.82 -23.42
CA LYS A 488 -19.07 40.81 -24.72
C LYS A 488 -17.70 40.15 -24.59
N LEU A 489 -17.24 39.54 -25.69
CA LEU A 489 -15.86 39.09 -25.85
C LEU A 489 -14.92 40.31 -25.76
N ILE A 490 -13.86 40.20 -24.98
CA ILE A 490 -12.82 41.24 -24.80
C ILE A 490 -11.44 40.80 -25.27
N GLU A 491 -11.18 39.48 -25.34
CA GLU A 491 -9.93 38.94 -25.86
C GLU A 491 -10.14 37.55 -26.47
N GLU A 492 -9.45 37.26 -27.58
CA GLU A 492 -9.25 35.90 -28.12
C GLU A 492 -7.75 35.68 -28.39
N MET A 493 -7.20 34.60 -27.85
CA MET A 493 -5.79 34.21 -27.94
C MET A 493 -5.70 32.78 -28.47
N PRO A 494 -5.23 32.54 -29.70
CA PRO A 494 -5.07 31.18 -30.24
C PRO A 494 -3.83 30.47 -29.66
N TYR A 495 -4.00 29.18 -29.40
CA TYR A 495 -2.96 28.25 -28.97
C TYR A 495 -2.89 27.05 -29.92
N VAL A 496 -1.69 26.46 -30.04
CA VAL A 496 -1.45 25.17 -30.68
C VAL A 496 -0.58 24.32 -29.74
N GLU A 497 -1.06 23.14 -29.34
CA GLU A 497 -0.33 22.22 -28.43
C GLU A 497 0.28 22.91 -27.17
N GLY A 498 -0.43 23.89 -26.60
CA GLY A 498 -0.05 24.67 -25.41
C GLY A 498 0.78 25.94 -25.70
N ILE A 499 1.18 26.17 -26.94
CA ILE A 499 2.01 27.29 -27.39
C ILE A 499 1.14 28.36 -28.03
N ARG A 500 1.32 29.65 -27.69
CA ARG A 500 0.62 30.75 -28.35
C ARG A 500 1.07 30.85 -29.81
N SER A 501 0.13 30.70 -30.73
CA SER A 501 0.41 30.69 -32.18
C SER A 501 -0.83 31.12 -32.96
N GLY A 502 -0.67 32.02 -33.93
CA GLY A 502 -1.75 32.71 -34.63
C GLY A 502 -2.03 34.12 -34.07
N ILE A 503 -3.13 34.72 -34.52
CA ILE A 503 -3.43 36.14 -34.24
C ILE A 503 -4.24 36.30 -32.94
N LYS A 504 -3.64 36.93 -31.92
CA LYS A 504 -4.36 37.49 -30.77
C LYS A 504 -5.26 38.63 -31.23
N LYS A 505 -6.46 38.76 -30.64
CA LYS A 505 -7.42 39.86 -30.85
C LYS A 505 -7.83 40.44 -29.51
N GLU A 506 -7.92 41.77 -29.41
CA GLU A 506 -8.49 42.46 -28.24
C GLU A 506 -9.66 43.34 -28.70
N PHE A 507 -10.72 43.40 -27.90
CA PHE A 507 -11.98 44.04 -28.26
C PHE A 507 -12.43 45.06 -27.21
N ASN A 508 -13.10 46.10 -27.68
CA ASN A 508 -13.63 47.17 -26.85
C ASN A 508 -14.87 46.71 -26.08
N ASP A 509 -14.75 46.53 -24.76
CA ASP A 509 -15.83 46.10 -23.85
C ASP A 509 -17.20 46.76 -24.12
N ARG A 510 -17.25 48.08 -24.33
CA ARG A 510 -18.51 48.81 -24.54
C ARG A 510 -19.13 48.53 -25.91
N THR A 511 -18.36 48.63 -26.98
CA THR A 511 -18.89 48.53 -28.35
C THR A 511 -18.92 47.09 -28.89
N GLY A 512 -17.92 46.28 -28.57
CA GLY A 512 -17.64 44.99 -29.20
C GLY A 512 -16.77 45.09 -30.47
N ARG A 513 -16.30 46.30 -30.83
CA ARG A 513 -15.37 46.48 -31.96
C ARG A 513 -13.97 45.93 -31.61
N LEU A 514 -13.31 45.34 -32.58
CA LEU A 514 -11.88 44.99 -32.53
C LEU A 514 -11.05 46.26 -32.29
N LEU A 515 -10.03 46.17 -31.43
CA LEU A 515 -9.11 47.26 -31.10
C LEU A 515 -7.69 46.99 -31.61
N THR A 516 -7.21 45.76 -31.42
CA THR A 516 -5.86 45.34 -31.78
C THR A 516 -5.86 43.93 -32.36
N THR A 517 -4.90 43.66 -33.23
CA THR A 517 -4.43 42.31 -33.53
C THR A 517 -2.93 42.21 -33.29
N THR A 518 -2.49 41.10 -32.70
CA THR A 518 -1.07 40.83 -32.41
C THR A 518 -0.73 39.42 -32.89
N PRO A 519 0.14 39.27 -33.90
CA PRO A 519 0.50 37.94 -34.41
C PRO A 519 1.50 37.28 -33.48
N TYR A 520 1.26 35.99 -33.18
CA TYR A 520 2.18 35.17 -32.41
C TYR A 520 2.66 33.98 -33.24
N VAL A 521 3.96 33.70 -33.17
CA VAL A 521 4.59 32.48 -33.68
C VAL A 521 5.42 31.89 -32.53
N ASN A 522 5.14 30.65 -32.16
CA ASN A 522 5.90 29.91 -31.13
C ASN A 522 6.11 30.65 -29.79
N ASN A 523 5.04 31.28 -29.27
CA ASN A 523 5.01 32.19 -28.10
C ASN A 523 5.56 33.61 -28.29
N GLU A 524 6.23 33.91 -29.41
CA GLU A 524 6.84 35.21 -29.69
C GLU A 524 5.98 36.08 -30.60
N ILE A 525 6.04 37.41 -30.44
CA ILE A 525 5.35 38.35 -31.34
C ILE A 525 6.18 38.54 -32.61
N GLN A 526 5.61 38.17 -33.76
CA GLN A 526 6.29 38.03 -35.05
C GLN A 526 5.29 38.23 -36.20
N GLY A 527 5.61 39.04 -37.21
CA GLY A 527 4.69 39.37 -38.32
C GLY A 527 4.04 40.75 -38.19
N THR A 528 2.90 40.99 -38.86
CA THR A 528 2.19 42.28 -38.79
C THR A 528 0.95 42.27 -37.88
N GLY A 529 0.96 43.15 -36.88
CA GLY A 529 -0.23 43.49 -36.08
C GLY A 529 -0.98 44.70 -36.64
N GLU A 530 -2.22 44.90 -36.22
CA GLU A 530 -3.07 46.01 -36.67
C GLU A 530 -3.75 46.68 -35.48
N THR A 531 -3.72 48.01 -35.40
CA THR A 531 -4.51 48.80 -34.44
C THR A 531 -5.69 49.45 -35.16
N TYR A 532 -6.87 49.47 -34.53
CA TYR A 532 -8.14 49.88 -35.11
C TYR A 532 -8.72 51.13 -34.44
N ASN A 533 -9.43 51.96 -35.21
CA ASN A 533 -10.12 53.16 -34.74
C ASN A 533 -11.63 53.13 -35.11
N ALA A 534 -12.25 54.31 -35.28
CA ALA A 534 -13.65 54.40 -35.70
C ALA A 534 -13.89 54.02 -37.17
N ASP A 535 -12.87 54.19 -38.01
CA ASP A 535 -12.93 54.24 -39.47
C ASP A 535 -12.32 53.01 -40.14
N GLY A 536 -11.35 52.35 -39.47
CA GLY A 536 -10.71 51.15 -39.97
C GLY A 536 -9.45 50.78 -39.18
N VAL A 537 -8.43 50.28 -39.88
CA VAL A 537 -7.08 50.08 -39.33
C VAL A 537 -6.32 51.40 -39.39
N SER A 538 -5.95 51.94 -38.22
CA SER A 538 -5.24 53.20 -38.09
C SER A 538 -3.71 53.06 -38.12
N ILE A 539 -3.18 51.88 -37.77
CA ILE A 539 -1.74 51.55 -37.82
C ILE A 539 -1.58 50.06 -38.14
N ILE A 540 -0.65 49.71 -39.03
CA ILE A 540 -0.09 48.34 -39.11
C ILE A 540 1.29 48.37 -38.44
N HIS A 541 1.54 47.47 -37.50
CA HIS A 541 2.78 47.38 -36.74
C HIS A 541 3.64 46.22 -37.23
N CYS A 542 4.95 46.44 -37.37
CA CYS A 542 5.92 45.45 -37.81
C CYS A 542 6.66 44.85 -36.61
N TYR A 543 6.50 43.54 -36.35
CA TYR A 543 7.14 42.86 -35.22
C TYR A 543 8.12 41.78 -35.67
N ILE A 544 9.34 41.83 -35.12
CA ILE A 544 10.33 40.76 -35.22
C ILE A 544 10.91 40.47 -33.83
N ASN A 545 10.97 39.19 -33.44
CA ASN A 545 11.56 38.71 -32.19
C ASN A 545 11.05 39.48 -30.95
N ASN A 546 9.73 39.59 -30.81
CA ASN A 546 9.01 40.34 -29.77
C ASN A 546 9.21 41.88 -29.76
N LYS A 547 9.87 42.47 -30.76
CA LYS A 547 10.11 43.92 -30.84
C LYS A 547 9.35 44.54 -32.00
N SER A 548 8.71 45.69 -31.76
CA SER A 548 8.23 46.56 -32.84
C SER A 548 9.45 47.18 -33.52
N ILE A 549 9.64 46.93 -34.81
CA ILE A 549 10.77 47.47 -35.59
C ILE A 549 10.35 48.63 -36.50
N ASP A 550 9.08 48.69 -36.89
CA ASP A 550 8.50 49.75 -37.73
C ASP A 550 6.97 49.84 -37.51
N SER A 551 6.30 50.87 -38.05
CA SER A 551 4.84 51.02 -38.05
C SER A 551 4.34 51.88 -39.22
N LEU A 552 3.46 51.32 -40.04
CA LEU A 552 2.78 52.02 -41.14
C LEU A 552 1.53 52.74 -40.60
N TYR A 553 1.67 54.05 -40.39
CA TYR A 553 0.61 54.92 -39.86
C TYR A 553 -0.41 55.32 -40.94
N ASN A 554 -1.68 55.43 -40.56
CA ASN A 554 -2.83 55.73 -41.41
C ASN A 554 -2.84 54.96 -42.76
N PRO A 555 -2.77 53.61 -42.75
CA PRO A 555 -2.63 52.78 -43.95
C PRO A 555 -3.90 52.74 -44.82
N ILE A 556 -4.96 53.47 -44.47
CA ILE A 556 -6.29 53.42 -45.11
C ILE A 556 -6.17 53.73 -46.61
N GLU A 557 -5.56 54.86 -46.99
CA GLU A 557 -5.42 55.26 -48.40
C GLU A 557 -4.65 54.21 -49.24
N ILE A 558 -3.59 53.64 -48.68
CA ILE A 558 -2.78 52.62 -49.35
C ILE A 558 -3.59 51.32 -49.52
N ARG A 559 -4.38 50.92 -48.50
CA ARG A 559 -5.25 49.74 -48.60
C ARG A 559 -6.42 49.94 -49.55
N GLU A 560 -7.00 51.14 -49.60
CA GLU A 560 -8.04 51.50 -50.57
C GLU A 560 -7.50 51.41 -52.00
N LYS A 561 -6.38 52.08 -52.30
CA LYS A 561 -5.68 51.97 -53.59
C LYS A 561 -5.34 50.52 -53.94
N ALA A 562 -4.76 49.76 -53.01
CA ALA A 562 -4.41 48.36 -53.24
C ALA A 562 -5.64 47.46 -53.47
N SER A 563 -6.79 47.78 -52.87
CA SER A 563 -8.07 47.11 -53.14
C SER A 563 -8.71 47.48 -54.48
N GLN A 564 -8.38 48.68 -55.01
CA GLN A 564 -8.77 49.17 -56.33
C GLN A 564 -7.79 48.73 -57.45
N SER A 565 -6.89 47.80 -57.15
CA SER A 565 -5.84 47.28 -58.05
C SER A 565 -4.78 48.30 -58.48
N ASP A 566 -4.47 49.29 -57.65
CA ASP A 566 -3.22 50.05 -57.76
C ASP A 566 -2.02 49.12 -57.47
N ASP A 567 -1.22 48.86 -58.50
CA ASP A 567 -0.14 47.88 -58.48
C ASP A 567 0.98 48.28 -57.51
N ASN A 568 1.24 49.58 -57.35
CA ASN A 568 2.28 50.11 -56.48
C ASN A 568 1.85 50.08 -55.01
N ALA A 569 0.58 50.38 -54.71
CA ALA A 569 0.02 50.23 -53.38
C ALA A 569 -0.03 48.75 -52.94
N GLN A 570 -0.34 47.83 -53.87
CA GLN A 570 -0.21 46.39 -53.64
C GLN A 570 1.25 45.98 -53.39
N TYR A 571 2.21 46.50 -54.16
CA TYR A 571 3.63 46.22 -53.94
C TYR A 571 4.11 46.70 -52.57
N GLU A 572 3.87 47.96 -52.18
CA GLU A 572 4.39 48.49 -50.92
C GLU A 572 3.74 47.81 -49.69
N LEU A 573 2.45 47.42 -49.75
CA LEU A 573 1.86 46.58 -48.70
C LEU A 573 2.48 45.18 -48.66
N GLY A 574 2.64 44.53 -49.82
CA GLY A 574 3.23 43.20 -49.91
C GLY A 574 4.67 43.15 -49.41
N LYS A 575 5.48 44.14 -49.81
CA LYS A 575 6.83 44.38 -49.33
C LYS A 575 6.85 44.67 -47.82
N TYR A 576 5.94 45.49 -47.30
CA TYR A 576 5.86 45.76 -45.86
C TYR A 576 5.62 44.48 -45.06
N HIS A 577 4.60 43.70 -45.42
CA HIS A 577 4.33 42.40 -44.78
C HIS A 577 5.52 41.43 -44.91
N TYR A 578 6.16 41.34 -46.08
CA TYR A 578 7.39 40.56 -46.31
C TYR A 578 8.53 41.00 -45.37
N THR A 579 8.81 42.30 -45.26
CA THR A 579 9.86 42.85 -44.38
C THR A 579 9.61 42.52 -42.90
N CYS A 580 8.35 42.38 -42.49
CA CYS A 580 7.97 41.95 -41.14
C CYS A 580 7.94 40.42 -40.96
N GLN A 581 8.37 39.65 -41.97
CA GLN A 581 8.27 38.18 -42.03
C GLN A 581 6.83 37.65 -41.91
N ASP A 582 5.85 38.50 -42.26
CA ASP A 582 4.44 38.13 -42.48
C ASP A 582 4.26 37.68 -43.94
N TYR A 583 5.06 36.68 -44.32
CA TYR A 583 5.17 36.21 -45.71
C TYR A 583 3.83 35.80 -46.31
N ASP A 584 2.94 35.28 -45.47
CA ASP A 584 1.61 34.82 -45.84
C ASP A 584 0.69 35.98 -46.28
N ARG A 585 0.87 37.19 -45.73
CA ARG A 585 0.22 38.42 -46.23
C ARG A 585 1.04 39.08 -47.33
N GLY A 586 2.36 39.02 -47.27
CA GLY A 586 3.27 39.58 -48.27
C GLY A 586 3.04 38.98 -49.65
N LEU A 587 3.13 37.66 -49.76
CA LEU A 587 2.89 36.88 -50.97
C LEU A 587 1.56 37.27 -51.63
N LYS A 588 0.46 37.29 -50.87
CA LYS A 588 -0.90 37.56 -51.38
C LYS A 588 -1.10 38.99 -51.93
N TRP A 589 -0.23 39.94 -51.57
CA TRP A 589 -0.23 41.29 -52.15
C TRP A 589 0.78 41.43 -53.28
N LEU A 590 1.95 40.80 -53.16
CA LEU A 590 2.97 40.77 -54.20
C LEU A 590 2.49 40.02 -55.45
N GLU A 591 1.78 38.89 -55.32
CA GLU A 591 1.19 38.15 -56.45
C GLU A 591 0.20 39.02 -57.23
N LYS A 592 -0.71 39.73 -56.54
CA LYS A 592 -1.64 40.67 -57.20
C LYS A 592 -0.91 41.82 -57.92
N SER A 593 0.11 42.37 -57.29
CA SER A 593 0.92 43.44 -57.87
C SER A 593 1.68 42.96 -59.12
N ALA A 594 2.20 41.73 -59.07
CA ALA A 594 2.86 41.05 -60.17
C ALA A 594 1.92 40.69 -61.33
N ASP A 595 0.65 40.35 -61.07
CA ASP A 595 -0.38 40.17 -62.11
C ASP A 595 -0.62 41.47 -62.91
N HIS A 596 -0.55 42.61 -62.24
CA HIS A 596 -0.58 43.95 -62.85
C HIS A 596 0.78 44.37 -63.46
N LYS A 597 1.74 43.44 -63.56
CA LYS A 597 3.09 43.61 -64.11
C LYS A 597 4.00 44.56 -63.33
N ASN A 598 3.77 44.76 -62.02
CA ASN A 598 4.70 45.52 -61.21
C ASN A 598 6.07 44.83 -61.15
N ILE A 599 7.07 45.51 -61.70
CA ILE A 599 8.42 44.97 -61.90
C ILE A 599 9.10 44.62 -60.56
N LYS A 600 8.86 45.43 -59.52
CA LYS A 600 9.45 45.22 -58.19
C LYS A 600 8.80 44.03 -57.48
N ALA A 601 7.48 43.87 -57.61
CA ALA A 601 6.77 42.73 -57.06
C ALA A 601 7.18 41.42 -57.73
N LEU A 602 7.34 41.42 -59.06
CA LEU A 602 7.86 40.27 -59.81
C LEU A 602 9.26 39.86 -59.33
N PHE A 603 10.16 40.83 -59.11
CA PHE A 603 11.50 40.55 -58.60
C PHE A 603 11.49 40.02 -57.17
N LEU A 604 10.72 40.63 -56.26
CA LEU A 604 10.63 40.18 -54.87
C LEU A 604 9.98 38.78 -54.74
N LEU A 605 8.98 38.45 -55.57
CA LEU A 605 8.46 37.09 -55.67
C LEU A 605 9.52 36.09 -56.13
N ALA A 606 10.37 36.48 -57.09
CA ALA A 606 11.47 35.64 -57.51
C ALA A 606 12.42 35.33 -56.32
N GLN A 607 12.82 36.36 -55.55
CA GLN A 607 13.62 36.18 -54.34
C GLN A 607 12.94 35.25 -53.32
N MET A 608 11.65 35.45 -53.02
CA MET A 608 10.89 34.56 -52.11
C MET A 608 10.95 33.08 -52.54
N TYR A 609 10.76 32.79 -53.83
CA TYR A 609 10.82 31.42 -54.36
C TYR A 609 12.25 30.87 -54.53
N ASN A 610 13.29 31.70 -54.42
CA ASN A 610 14.69 31.29 -54.41
C ASN A 610 15.20 31.02 -52.97
N GLU A 611 14.83 31.88 -52.03
CA GLU A 611 15.31 31.88 -50.64
C GLU A 611 14.43 31.03 -49.69
N GLY A 612 13.24 30.58 -50.16
CA GLY A 612 12.29 29.79 -49.36
C GLY A 612 11.47 30.61 -48.38
N ASP A 613 11.32 31.91 -48.63
CA ASP A 613 10.84 32.89 -47.66
C ASP A 613 9.30 32.86 -47.56
N GLY A 614 8.81 31.99 -46.66
CA GLY A 614 7.38 31.70 -46.45
C GLY A 614 6.71 30.90 -47.58
N VAL A 615 7.46 30.52 -48.61
CA VAL A 615 7.08 29.60 -49.68
C VAL A 615 8.10 28.48 -49.74
N LYS A 616 7.73 27.30 -50.27
CA LYS A 616 8.76 26.31 -50.61
C LYS A 616 9.61 26.87 -51.76
N GLU A 617 10.94 26.73 -51.64
CA GLU A 617 11.88 26.91 -52.76
C GLU A 617 11.37 26.23 -54.04
N ASP A 618 11.32 27.00 -55.12
CA ASP A 618 10.80 26.59 -56.43
C ASP A 618 11.58 27.32 -57.52
N GLN A 619 12.66 26.69 -57.97
CA GLN A 619 13.53 27.22 -59.03
C GLN A 619 12.79 27.49 -60.36
N THR A 620 11.68 26.80 -60.62
CA THR A 620 10.86 27.06 -61.82
C THR A 620 10.06 28.36 -61.67
N LYS A 621 9.50 28.61 -60.49
CA LYS A 621 8.83 29.89 -60.19
C LYS A 621 9.81 31.05 -60.06
N TYR A 622 10.94 30.86 -59.40
CA TYR A 622 12.04 31.83 -59.34
C TYR A 622 12.39 32.31 -60.74
N PHE A 623 12.80 31.40 -61.63
CA PHE A 623 13.13 31.73 -63.01
C PHE A 623 11.95 32.36 -63.77
N SER A 624 10.72 31.86 -63.60
CA SER A 624 9.51 32.42 -64.22
C SER A 624 9.23 33.88 -63.82
N TYR A 625 9.33 34.21 -62.53
CA TYR A 625 9.10 35.57 -62.03
C TYR A 625 10.27 36.51 -62.38
N LEU A 626 11.50 36.02 -62.24
CA LEU A 626 12.73 36.73 -62.62
C LEU A 626 12.75 37.07 -64.12
N LEU A 627 12.38 36.11 -64.99
CA LEU A 627 12.31 36.31 -66.44
C LEU A 627 11.25 37.35 -66.81
N LYS A 628 10.10 37.38 -66.15
CA LYS A 628 9.09 38.45 -66.34
C LYS A 628 9.64 39.82 -65.95
N ALA A 629 10.33 39.94 -64.82
CA ALA A 629 10.97 41.19 -64.40
C ALA A 629 12.07 41.64 -65.40
N ALA A 630 12.88 40.69 -65.89
CA ALA A 630 13.91 40.94 -66.90
C ALA A 630 13.32 41.37 -68.25
N GLN A 631 12.23 40.74 -68.71
CA GLN A 631 11.49 41.11 -69.92
C GLN A 631 10.85 42.50 -69.83
N LEU A 632 10.42 42.93 -68.64
CA LEU A 632 9.86 44.25 -68.39
C LEU A 632 10.93 45.34 -68.17
N GLY A 633 12.22 44.99 -68.17
CA GLY A 633 13.33 45.95 -68.16
C GLY A 633 14.04 46.13 -66.81
N LEU A 634 13.90 45.23 -65.84
CA LEU A 634 14.73 45.31 -64.63
C LEU A 634 16.16 44.83 -64.92
N SER A 635 17.13 45.76 -64.98
CA SER A 635 18.50 45.42 -65.34
C SER A 635 19.16 44.39 -64.41
N ASP A 636 18.86 44.41 -63.11
CA ASP A 636 19.37 43.40 -62.16
C ASP A 636 18.81 41.99 -62.45
N ALA A 637 17.51 41.88 -62.75
CA ALA A 637 16.93 40.61 -63.19
C ALA A 637 17.47 40.15 -64.56
N GLN A 638 17.88 41.09 -65.43
CA GLN A 638 18.54 40.75 -66.69
C GLN A 638 19.98 40.26 -66.49
N VAL A 639 20.73 40.79 -65.50
CA VAL A 639 22.00 40.20 -65.07
C VAL A 639 21.77 38.77 -64.57
N GLU A 640 20.80 38.60 -63.68
CA GLU A 640 20.56 37.32 -63.02
C GLU A 640 20.09 36.24 -64.01
N ILE A 641 19.14 36.55 -64.90
CA ILE A 641 18.75 35.66 -66.02
C ILE A 641 19.94 35.38 -66.94
N GLY A 642 20.76 36.41 -67.23
CA GLY A 642 22.00 36.25 -68.00
C GLY A 642 22.97 35.28 -67.34
N TYR A 643 23.12 35.35 -66.01
CA TYR A 643 23.98 34.47 -65.23
C TYR A 643 23.44 33.03 -65.19
N LEU A 644 22.14 32.83 -64.92
CA LEU A 644 21.52 31.49 -64.91
C LEU A 644 21.72 30.77 -66.26
N TYR A 645 21.54 31.47 -67.38
CA TYR A 645 21.86 30.94 -68.72
C TYR A 645 23.37 30.74 -68.95
N LEU A 646 24.24 31.56 -68.34
CA LEU A 646 25.70 31.43 -68.44
C LEU A 646 26.20 30.17 -67.72
N VAL A 647 25.66 29.83 -66.55
CA VAL A 647 26.10 28.65 -65.77
C VAL A 647 25.31 27.37 -66.08
N GLY A 648 24.01 27.47 -66.39
CA GLY A 648 23.11 26.33 -66.50
C GLY A 648 22.45 25.92 -65.17
N GLU A 649 22.16 26.92 -64.32
CA GLU A 649 21.55 26.73 -63.01
C GLU A 649 20.06 27.07 -63.09
N GLY A 650 19.20 26.16 -62.62
CA GLY A 650 17.74 26.23 -62.78
C GLY A 650 17.23 26.05 -64.22
N VAL A 651 18.04 26.32 -65.25
CA VAL A 651 17.70 26.27 -66.68
C VAL A 651 18.80 25.61 -67.53
N GLU A 652 18.46 25.25 -68.77
CA GLU A 652 19.45 24.77 -69.74
C GLU A 652 20.46 25.89 -70.08
N LYS A 653 21.75 25.58 -69.97
CA LYS A 653 22.86 26.50 -70.24
C LYS A 653 22.82 26.97 -71.70
N ASN A 654 22.69 28.28 -71.92
CA ASN A 654 22.57 28.86 -73.25
C ASN A 654 23.37 30.16 -73.38
N LEU A 655 24.58 30.05 -73.92
CA LEU A 655 25.58 31.13 -73.90
C LEU A 655 25.19 32.35 -74.78
N PRO A 656 24.63 32.21 -76.00
CA PRO A 656 24.13 33.36 -76.74
C PRO A 656 23.07 34.15 -75.97
N GLU A 657 22.09 33.47 -75.35
CA GLU A 657 21.06 34.11 -74.54
C GLU A 657 21.66 34.81 -73.31
N ALA A 658 22.62 34.17 -72.63
CA ALA A 658 23.37 34.78 -71.54
C ALA A 658 24.05 36.09 -71.97
N TYR A 659 24.73 36.09 -73.12
CA TYR A 659 25.35 37.28 -73.70
C TYR A 659 24.32 38.37 -74.04
N GLN A 660 23.20 38.00 -74.67
CA GLN A 660 22.12 38.96 -75.03
C GLN A 660 21.45 39.61 -73.80
N TRP A 661 21.27 38.88 -72.70
CA TRP A 661 20.72 39.45 -71.47
C TRP A 661 21.69 40.39 -70.76
N HIS A 662 22.98 40.04 -70.67
CA HIS A 662 23.98 40.94 -70.12
C HIS A 662 24.19 42.20 -70.99
N ILE A 663 24.08 42.12 -72.32
CA ILE A 663 24.10 43.32 -73.19
C ILE A 663 22.97 44.29 -72.81
N LYS A 664 21.72 43.83 -72.73
CA LYS A 664 20.56 44.67 -72.36
C LYS A 664 20.72 45.32 -70.99
N ALA A 665 21.30 44.62 -70.02
CA ALA A 665 21.56 45.15 -68.69
C ALA A 665 22.70 46.18 -68.69
N ALA A 666 23.75 45.96 -69.47
CA ALA A 666 24.87 46.90 -69.63
C ALA A 666 24.48 48.16 -70.41
N GLU A 667 23.57 48.07 -71.39
CA GLU A 667 22.97 49.22 -72.08
C GLU A 667 22.19 50.15 -71.12
N GLN A 668 21.72 49.62 -69.99
CA GLN A 668 21.11 50.38 -68.89
C GLN A 668 22.14 50.80 -67.81
N GLY A 669 23.44 50.58 -68.05
CA GLY A 669 24.53 50.95 -67.15
C GLY A 669 24.76 50.00 -65.97
N ASN A 670 24.19 48.79 -65.97
CA ASN A 670 24.35 47.86 -64.85
C ASN A 670 25.81 47.38 -64.71
N VAL A 671 26.40 47.61 -63.53
CA VAL A 671 27.82 47.37 -63.26
C VAL A 671 28.17 45.88 -63.30
N HIS A 672 27.29 45.01 -62.78
CA HIS A 672 27.48 43.56 -62.79
C HIS A 672 27.36 43.01 -64.22
N ALA A 673 26.48 43.59 -65.05
CA ALA A 673 26.39 43.28 -66.46
C ALA A 673 27.70 43.60 -67.20
N HIS A 674 28.31 44.76 -66.94
CA HIS A 674 29.62 45.10 -67.48
C HIS A 674 30.73 44.14 -67.02
N TYR A 675 30.75 43.72 -65.76
CA TYR A 675 31.73 42.73 -65.28
C TYR A 675 31.58 41.37 -65.98
N ASN A 676 30.34 40.86 -66.08
CA ASN A 676 30.06 39.57 -66.71
C ASN A 676 30.34 39.62 -68.23
N LEU A 677 30.06 40.74 -68.91
CA LEU A 677 30.49 40.94 -70.31
C LEU A 677 32.00 40.98 -70.48
N GLY A 678 32.75 41.47 -69.50
CA GLY A 678 34.21 41.39 -69.46
C GLY A 678 34.68 39.95 -69.60
N TRP A 679 34.15 39.05 -68.76
CA TRP A 679 34.43 37.62 -68.82
C TRP A 679 33.94 36.95 -70.11
N ILE A 680 32.69 37.23 -70.52
CA ILE A 680 32.10 36.67 -71.74
C ILE A 680 32.95 36.98 -72.98
N TYR A 681 33.40 38.23 -73.15
CA TYR A 681 34.30 38.60 -74.24
C TYR A 681 35.74 38.09 -74.06
N GLN A 682 36.22 37.92 -72.82
CA GLN A 682 37.53 37.32 -72.55
C GLN A 682 37.58 35.84 -72.93
N ASN A 683 36.48 35.11 -72.78
CA ASN A 683 36.38 33.68 -73.05
C ASN A 683 35.91 33.36 -74.47
N GLY A 684 34.90 34.09 -74.96
CA GLY A 684 34.11 33.74 -76.15
C GLY A 684 32.77 33.05 -75.80
N ASP A 685 32.21 33.33 -74.62
CA ASP A 685 31.01 32.64 -74.11
C ASP A 685 29.73 33.17 -74.78
N GLY A 686 29.37 32.61 -75.95
CA GLY A 686 28.17 33.00 -76.70
C GLY A 686 28.38 34.19 -77.66
N THR A 687 29.62 34.62 -77.83
CA THR A 687 30.06 35.69 -78.74
C THR A 687 31.51 35.43 -79.15
N GLU A 688 32.03 36.12 -80.17
CA GLU A 688 33.45 36.01 -80.52
C GLU A 688 34.34 36.57 -79.40
N LYS A 689 35.40 35.82 -79.04
CA LYS A 689 36.41 36.24 -78.06
C LYS A 689 37.11 37.53 -78.51
N ASN A 690 37.03 38.57 -77.70
CA ASN A 690 37.54 39.90 -78.02
C ASN A 690 38.11 40.59 -76.77
N LEU A 691 39.44 40.61 -76.64
CA LEU A 691 40.10 41.11 -75.43
C LEU A 691 39.99 42.65 -75.26
N ASP A 692 39.80 43.41 -76.33
CA ASP A 692 39.65 44.87 -76.24
C ASP A 692 38.24 45.25 -75.76
N LYS A 693 37.21 44.52 -76.21
CA LYS A 693 35.86 44.60 -75.62
C LYS A 693 35.86 44.13 -74.17
N ALA A 694 36.56 43.04 -73.83
CA ALA A 694 36.70 42.58 -72.46
C ALA A 694 37.30 43.69 -71.57
N LYS A 695 38.41 44.31 -72.00
CA LYS A 695 39.06 45.45 -71.33
C LYS A 695 38.12 46.65 -71.19
N PHE A 696 37.37 47.01 -72.23
CA PHE A 696 36.36 48.06 -72.15
C PHE A 696 35.32 47.77 -71.06
N HIS A 697 34.72 46.58 -71.09
CA HIS A 697 33.67 46.18 -70.14
C HIS A 697 34.19 46.10 -68.69
N PHE A 698 35.37 45.51 -68.45
CA PHE A 698 36.03 45.55 -67.15
C PHE A 698 36.41 46.97 -66.71
N THR A 699 36.85 47.85 -67.63
CA THR A 699 37.16 49.26 -67.32
C THR A 699 35.93 50.03 -66.85
N VAL A 700 34.75 49.77 -67.43
CA VAL A 700 33.50 50.39 -66.96
C VAL A 700 33.16 49.91 -65.55
N ALA A 701 33.16 48.59 -65.31
CA ALA A 701 32.86 48.05 -63.98
C ALA A 701 33.86 48.51 -62.90
N ALA A 702 35.15 48.56 -63.23
CA ALA A 702 36.20 49.06 -62.34
C ALA A 702 36.05 50.56 -62.00
N LYS A 703 35.63 51.39 -62.97
CA LYS A 703 35.34 52.82 -62.74
C LYS A 703 34.13 53.05 -61.83
N SER A 704 33.17 52.13 -61.85
CA SER A 704 32.05 52.09 -60.91
C SER A 704 32.41 51.48 -59.54
N GLY A 705 33.69 51.24 -59.26
CA GLY A 705 34.20 50.81 -57.96
C GLY A 705 34.32 49.30 -57.76
N MET A 706 34.01 48.47 -58.77
CA MET A 706 34.14 47.01 -58.64
C MET A 706 35.61 46.58 -58.68
N ARG A 707 36.14 46.18 -57.52
CA ARG A 707 37.54 45.79 -57.31
C ARG A 707 37.92 44.57 -58.15
N GLU A 708 37.00 43.63 -58.28
CA GLU A 708 37.13 42.38 -59.02
C GLU A 708 37.39 42.67 -60.51
N ALA A 709 36.64 43.63 -61.08
CA ALA A 709 36.85 44.11 -62.45
C ALA A 709 38.23 44.78 -62.65
N TYR A 710 38.71 45.51 -61.65
CA TYR A 710 40.04 46.12 -61.66
C TYR A 710 41.18 45.09 -61.57
N GLU A 711 40.97 43.99 -60.84
CA GLU A 711 41.92 42.89 -60.74
C GLU A 711 41.99 42.06 -62.04
N GLU A 712 40.88 41.81 -62.72
CA GLU A 712 40.89 41.19 -64.06
C GLU A 712 41.47 42.11 -65.14
N LEU A 713 41.13 43.41 -65.12
CA LEU A 713 41.73 44.39 -66.03
C LEU A 713 43.26 44.39 -65.93
N LYS A 714 43.81 44.35 -64.70
CA LYS A 714 45.26 44.24 -64.48
C LYS A 714 45.86 42.97 -65.08
N LYS A 715 45.22 41.81 -64.93
CA LYS A 715 45.71 40.54 -65.52
C LYS A 715 45.71 40.60 -67.05
N LEU A 716 44.70 41.22 -67.64
CA LEU A 716 44.60 41.47 -69.09
C LEU A 716 45.60 42.52 -69.60
N GLU A 717 46.12 43.39 -68.73
CA GLU A 717 47.17 44.35 -69.03
C GLU A 717 48.59 43.80 -68.81
N SER A 718 48.77 42.86 -67.86
CA SER A 718 50.06 42.22 -67.58
C SER A 718 50.41 41.06 -68.52
N ASN A 719 49.40 40.38 -69.10
CA ASN A 719 49.59 39.31 -70.08
C ASN A 719 49.76 39.88 -71.51
N LYS A 720 50.81 40.69 -71.72
CA LYS A 720 51.06 41.45 -72.96
C LYS A 720 52.47 41.22 -73.51
#